data_AF-V7G5V2-F1
#
_entry.id   AF-V7G5V2-F1
#
_cell.length_a   1.000
_cell.length_b   1.000
_cell.length_c   1.000
_cell.angle_alpha   90.00
_cell.angle_beta   90.00
_cell.angle_gamma   90.00
#
_symmetry.space_group_name_H-M   'P 1'
#
loop_
_entity.id
_entity.type
_entity.pdbx_description
1 polymer ?
#
loop_
_entity_poly.entity_id
_entity_poly.type
_entity_poly.pdbx_seq_one_letter_code
_entity_poly.pdbx_strand_id
1 'polypeptide(L)'
;MLHSGTQSEADAAVVRAVPVALVQATKAFDGTIALKDASFELRSGEVLALLGENGAGKSTCVKLLAGVHSPTSGHVEVDGKSAVFHSPHDAQAAGIAVMHQHPGLFPDLSVAENIYLGHMPRDRFGGIDNAAMLAGARKVLATVGLDVPAATRLGTLRTSEQQLVEIARALSLDARVLIMDEPTAALSQREVERLFSVVADLRLHGVAMMFVGHRMDEIFRIADRIAVLRDGRLIGVKPKAELGRAAAISMMVGREVTDLYPERRHASGALVLEGKGLSRAGGFTGIDLKLHAGEVLGLGGLVGSGRTEIARVLFGIDRPEAGEILIDRKPVQFASARDAMDARIAYVSEDRMGQSLVMDFSILDNAVLPVLDKAAQRGLYGTDRAIGLVADWLKRMKLRFSGYGQPVKELSGGNQQKVVLAKWLRTEPRVLILDEPTQGIDVGTKAEVHAMIADLAAQGMAIVLISSEMPELIGMCDRIIVLREGRQTAEFSRGQATQEKVLEAATRTDERAGQAAQIERAAEEEKAKGPFDFLKRREFGLLAAMLAVAIPVTIINPRMVSAANLTAVSMDAALLIVAALAQMLVLITRNIDLSIAAVIGLSAYMAASMVQAYPGLDIGIGLITACAVGGFAGLLNGLVVTRGKIPAIVVTLASMSIFRGFNSIWAAGDQVSADEVTQAWLDMTGLKIAGVPLIVIIAIVILCAGYVLLYRTATGRELFATGSNPDGARLIGIPVDRRILLAFGMAGLLGGLCGALWASRYATIDARVALGFELTVIASAVVGGVAIRGGSGTLLGIILGALTLLVIKNGLTLVRVDPLWLQGVYGLVILVAIGIDTFIVRRAEQARQARAR
;
A
#
# COMPACT_ATOMS: atom_id res chain seq x y z
N MET A 1 9.27 74.45 6.39
CA MET A 1 7.87 74.17 6.76
C MET A 1 7.22 73.49 5.56
N LEU A 2 7.04 72.17 5.47
CA LEU A 2 6.26 71.21 6.29
C LEU A 2 4.78 71.08 5.87
N HIS A 3 4.37 69.80 5.82
CA HIS A 3 3.03 69.19 5.71
C HIS A 3 2.54 68.96 4.28
N SER A 4 2.67 67.78 3.64
CA SER A 4 2.64 66.35 4.04
C SER A 4 1.35 65.93 4.77
N GLY A 5 0.47 65.20 4.09
CA GLY A 5 -0.74 64.62 4.66
C GLY A 5 -1.43 63.61 3.74
N THR A 6 -0.85 62.40 3.74
CA THR A 6 -1.53 61.09 3.78
C THR A 6 -2.50 60.67 2.66
N GLN A 7 -1.93 60.08 1.60
CA GLN A 7 -2.45 58.83 1.00
C GLN A 7 -1.93 57.65 1.84
N SER A 8 -2.63 57.33 2.92
CA SER A 8 -2.44 56.10 3.70
C SER A 8 -3.77 55.79 4.39
N GLU A 9 -4.13 54.52 4.46
CA GLU A 9 -5.27 53.94 5.19
C GLU A 9 -6.62 53.80 4.45
N ALA A 10 -6.62 53.08 3.32
CA ALA A 10 -7.84 52.40 2.85
C ALA A 10 -7.56 51.05 2.17
N ASP A 11 -6.63 50.25 2.71
CA ASP A 11 -6.65 48.80 2.49
C ASP A 11 -7.66 48.21 3.49
N ALA A 12 -8.94 48.25 3.11
CA ALA A 12 -9.98 47.54 3.83
C ALA A 12 -9.67 46.05 3.74
N ALA A 13 -9.28 45.44 4.87
CA ALA A 13 -9.09 44.01 5.01
C ALA A 13 -10.36 43.29 4.51
N VAL A 14 -10.28 42.69 3.33
CA VAL A 14 -11.33 41.78 2.84
C VAL A 14 -11.44 40.67 3.86
N VAL A 15 -12.52 40.68 4.66
CA VAL A 15 -12.77 39.66 5.68
C VAL A 15 -13.02 38.34 4.94
N ARG A 16 -11.99 37.51 4.86
CA ARG A 16 -12.07 36.17 4.25
C ARG A 16 -12.95 35.28 5.13
N ALA A 17 -13.90 34.58 4.53
CA ALA A 17 -14.72 33.62 5.26
C ALA A 17 -13.85 32.53 5.90
N VAL A 18 -14.19 32.15 7.13
CA VAL A 18 -13.51 31.10 7.92
C VAL A 18 -14.38 29.84 7.89
N PRO A 19 -14.23 28.96 6.87
CA PRO A 19 -15.03 27.74 6.78
C PRO A 19 -14.77 26.78 7.94
N VAL A 20 -13.53 26.72 8.45
CA VAL A 20 -13.13 25.80 9.53
C VAL A 20 -12.15 26.45 10.48
N ALA A 21 -12.32 26.22 11.78
CA ALA A 21 -11.36 26.60 12.82
C ALA A 21 -11.17 25.48 13.84
N LEU A 22 -9.97 25.43 14.42
CA LEU A 22 -9.68 24.65 15.62
C LEU A 22 -9.67 25.61 16.81
N VAL A 23 -10.43 25.32 17.86
CA VAL A 23 -10.61 26.23 19.01
C VAL A 23 -10.25 25.53 20.31
N GLN A 24 -9.17 26.00 20.94
CA GLN A 24 -8.65 25.53 22.24
C GLN A 24 -8.57 24.00 22.34
N ALA A 25 -8.24 23.34 21.23
CA ALA A 25 -8.31 21.89 21.15
C ALA A 25 -7.14 21.24 21.86
N THR A 26 -7.46 20.31 22.76
CA THR A 26 -6.49 19.45 23.46
C THR A 26 -6.79 18.00 23.13
N LYS A 27 -5.75 17.22 22.85
CA LYS A 27 -5.85 15.78 22.62
C LYS A 27 -4.81 15.02 23.41
N ALA A 28 -5.28 14.10 24.25
CA ALA A 28 -4.44 13.15 24.99
C ALA A 28 -4.68 11.71 24.49
N PHE A 29 -3.62 10.91 24.48
CA PHE A 29 -3.62 9.47 24.21
C PHE A 29 -2.87 8.76 25.34
N ASP A 30 -3.51 7.81 26.02
CA ASP A 30 -2.88 6.90 27.01
C ASP A 30 -1.85 7.58 27.93
N GLY A 31 -2.23 8.71 28.54
CA GLY A 31 -1.39 9.48 29.48
C GLY A 31 -0.44 10.51 28.85
N THR A 32 -0.29 10.55 27.53
CA THR A 32 0.53 11.53 26.80
C THR A 32 -0.34 12.60 26.15
N ILE A 33 -0.05 13.88 26.41
CA ILE A 33 -0.73 15.01 25.76
C ILE A 33 -0.04 15.28 24.42
N ALA A 34 -0.72 14.96 23.32
CA ALA A 34 -0.20 15.12 21.96
C ALA A 34 -0.47 16.52 21.37
N LEU A 35 -1.52 17.19 21.85
CA LEU A 35 -1.86 18.57 21.50
C LEU A 35 -2.51 19.24 22.71
N LYS A 36 -2.14 20.49 23.01
CA LYS A 36 -2.66 21.26 24.13
C LYS A 36 -3.03 22.69 23.70
N ASP A 37 -4.30 23.02 23.92
CA ASP A 37 -4.91 24.36 23.79
C ASP A 37 -4.64 25.03 22.43
N ALA A 38 -4.58 24.25 21.34
CA ALA A 38 -4.25 24.77 20.01
C ALA A 38 -5.45 25.47 19.37
N SER A 39 -5.24 26.69 18.86
CA SER A 39 -6.30 27.48 18.19
C SER A 39 -5.81 28.14 16.90
N PHE A 40 -6.46 27.86 15.76
CA PHE A 40 -6.16 28.52 14.48
C PHE A 40 -7.34 28.39 13.50
N GLU A 41 -7.35 29.27 12.50
CA GLU A 41 -8.41 29.40 11.50
C GLU A 41 -7.89 29.05 10.10
N LEU A 42 -8.71 28.34 9.32
CA LEU A 42 -8.52 28.15 7.88
C LEU A 42 -9.43 29.12 7.14
N ARG A 43 -8.85 29.98 6.29
CA ARG A 43 -9.55 31.08 5.60
C ARG A 43 -9.67 30.80 4.11
N SER A 44 -10.81 31.14 3.54
CA SER A 44 -11.12 30.93 2.12
C SER A 44 -10.10 31.65 1.22
N GLY A 45 -9.53 30.94 0.23
CA GLY A 45 -8.51 31.48 -0.66
C GLY A 45 -7.17 31.80 0.02
N GLU A 46 -6.90 31.20 1.18
CA GLU A 46 -5.65 31.36 1.95
C GLU A 46 -4.96 30.00 2.16
N VAL A 47 -3.63 30.00 2.12
CA VAL A 47 -2.80 28.87 2.51
C VAL A 47 -2.19 29.11 3.89
N LEU A 48 -2.64 28.34 4.89
CA LEU A 48 -2.01 28.26 6.21
C LEU A 48 -0.96 27.14 6.20
N ALA A 49 0.32 27.49 6.34
CA ALA A 49 1.35 26.48 6.55
C ALA A 49 1.46 26.09 8.02
N LEU A 50 1.48 24.78 8.30
CA LEU A 50 1.66 24.23 9.64
C LEU A 50 3.09 23.68 9.79
N LEU A 51 3.91 24.42 10.53
CA LEU A 51 5.30 24.11 10.84
C LEU A 51 5.43 23.49 12.23
N GLY A 52 6.46 22.68 12.41
CA GLY A 52 6.83 22.10 13.71
C GLY A 52 7.75 20.92 13.56
N GLU A 53 8.46 20.55 14.62
CA GLU A 53 9.30 19.34 14.63
C GLU A 53 8.45 18.05 14.50
N ASN A 54 9.12 16.93 14.27
CA ASN A 54 8.46 15.62 14.31
C ASN A 54 7.96 15.36 15.74
N GLY A 55 6.68 15.03 15.90
CA GLY A 55 6.05 14.90 17.21
C GLY A 55 5.51 16.21 17.81
N ALA A 56 5.61 17.35 17.11
CA ALA A 56 5.08 18.63 17.61
C ALA A 56 3.54 18.73 17.68
N GLY A 57 2.81 17.72 17.18
CA GLY A 57 1.33 17.69 17.17
C GLY A 57 0.69 17.98 15.81
N LYS A 58 1.46 18.15 14.72
CA LYS A 58 0.95 18.48 13.37
C LYS A 58 -0.11 17.47 12.86
N SER A 59 0.24 16.18 12.84
CA SER A 59 -0.67 15.12 12.41
C SER A 59 -1.87 14.96 13.36
N THR A 60 -1.72 15.35 14.64
CA THR A 60 -2.85 15.40 15.58
C THR A 60 -3.84 16.48 15.16
N CYS A 61 -3.39 17.68 14.80
CA CYS A 61 -4.26 18.73 14.25
C CYS A 61 -4.99 18.27 12.99
N VAL A 62 -4.27 17.62 12.05
CA VAL A 62 -4.88 17.05 10.83
C VAL A 62 -5.96 16.04 11.19
N LYS A 63 -5.68 15.06 12.06
CA LYS A 63 -6.64 14.01 12.46
C LYS A 63 -7.86 14.54 13.21
N LEU A 64 -7.72 15.64 13.96
CA LEU A 64 -8.85 16.30 14.61
C LEU A 64 -9.77 16.98 13.58
N LEU A 65 -9.19 17.76 12.66
CA LEU A 65 -9.94 18.42 11.59
C LEU A 65 -10.56 17.42 10.60
N ALA A 66 -9.91 16.29 10.38
CA ALA A 66 -10.36 15.21 9.53
C ALA A 66 -11.43 14.30 10.16
N GLY A 67 -11.84 14.53 11.41
CA GLY A 67 -12.81 13.67 12.09
C GLY A 67 -12.35 12.25 12.40
N VAL A 68 -11.04 11.95 12.28
CA VAL A 68 -10.44 10.67 12.67
C VAL A 68 -10.38 10.53 14.18
N HIS A 69 -10.16 11.64 14.88
CA HIS A 69 -10.17 11.72 16.34
C HIS A 69 -11.01 12.90 16.80
N SER A 70 -11.75 12.74 17.89
CA SER A 70 -12.39 13.86 18.58
C SER A 70 -11.41 14.50 19.59
N PRO A 71 -11.44 15.83 19.78
CA PRO A 71 -10.70 16.50 20.86
C PRO A 71 -11.09 15.94 22.23
N THR A 72 -10.15 15.92 23.17
CA THR A 72 -10.43 15.61 24.59
C THR A 72 -11.08 16.81 25.29
N SER A 73 -10.68 18.03 24.91
CA SER A 73 -11.34 19.29 25.28
C SER A 73 -11.18 20.31 24.14
N GLY A 74 -11.96 21.40 24.17
CA GLY A 74 -12.11 22.31 23.02
C GLY A 74 -12.95 21.71 21.91
N HIS A 75 -12.97 22.31 20.73
CA HIS A 75 -13.81 21.86 19.61
C HIS A 75 -13.26 22.28 18.24
N VAL A 76 -13.82 21.67 17.20
CA VAL A 76 -13.70 22.13 15.82
C VAL A 76 -14.91 23.00 15.51
N GLU A 77 -14.73 24.10 14.79
CA GLU A 77 -15.82 24.91 14.26
C GLU A 77 -15.92 24.77 12.75
N VAL A 78 -17.15 24.70 12.24
CA VAL A 78 -17.49 24.78 10.82
C VAL A 78 -18.45 25.94 10.64
N ASP A 79 -18.11 26.90 9.77
CA ASP A 79 -18.88 28.12 9.54
C ASP A 79 -19.22 28.88 10.85
N GLY A 80 -18.25 28.92 11.78
CA GLY A 80 -18.38 29.59 13.09
C GLY A 80 -19.26 28.86 14.12
N LYS A 81 -19.67 27.61 13.84
CA LYS A 81 -20.45 26.78 14.78
C LYS A 81 -19.65 25.58 15.22
N SER A 82 -19.72 25.25 16.51
CA SER A 82 -19.10 24.03 17.05
C SER A 82 -19.62 22.78 16.32
N ALA A 83 -18.71 21.95 15.84
CA ALA A 83 -18.97 20.73 15.11
C ALA A 83 -18.31 19.54 15.82
N VAL A 84 -19.05 18.44 15.92
CA VAL A 84 -18.55 17.17 16.46
C VAL A 84 -18.51 16.17 15.33
N PHE A 85 -17.29 15.73 14.97
CA PHE A 85 -17.09 14.67 14.01
C PHE A 85 -16.95 13.33 14.75
N HIS A 86 -17.78 12.37 14.38
CA HIS A 86 -17.73 10.98 14.85
C HIS A 86 -16.99 10.07 13.87
N SER A 87 -16.84 10.53 12.62
CA SER A 87 -16.11 9.82 11.58
C SER A 87 -15.50 10.80 10.55
N PRO A 88 -14.52 10.35 9.74
CA PRO A 88 -14.01 11.13 8.63
C PRO A 88 -15.07 11.54 7.60
N HIS A 89 -16.13 10.73 7.47
CA HIS A 89 -17.27 11.05 6.61
C HIS A 89 -18.00 12.34 7.06
N ASP A 90 -18.05 12.64 8.36
CA ASP A 90 -18.68 13.86 8.87
C ASP A 90 -17.88 15.10 8.48
N ALA A 91 -16.55 15.02 8.56
CA ALA A 91 -15.65 16.09 8.13
C ALA A 91 -15.73 16.31 6.60
N GLN A 92 -15.78 15.22 5.83
CA GLN A 92 -15.94 15.28 4.38
C GLN A 92 -17.30 15.88 3.98
N ALA A 93 -18.38 15.51 4.68
CA ALA A 93 -19.71 16.12 4.49
C ALA A 93 -19.73 17.62 4.85
N ALA A 94 -18.87 18.06 5.78
CA ALA A 94 -18.63 19.46 6.06
C ALA A 94 -17.73 20.17 5.01
N GLY A 95 -17.30 19.47 3.96
CA GLY A 95 -16.48 20.02 2.88
C GLY A 95 -14.98 20.06 3.20
N ILE A 96 -14.51 19.24 4.14
CA ILE A 96 -13.09 19.12 4.50
C ILE A 96 -12.48 17.91 3.79
N ALA A 97 -11.60 18.16 2.81
CA ALA A 97 -10.83 17.14 2.12
C ALA A 97 -9.41 17.08 2.69
N VAL A 98 -8.86 15.87 2.82
CA VAL A 98 -7.52 15.65 3.37
C VAL A 98 -6.72 14.75 2.43
N MET A 99 -5.51 15.22 2.09
CA MET A 99 -4.48 14.51 1.36
C MET A 99 -3.43 14.04 2.37
N HIS A 100 -3.25 12.74 2.50
CA HIS A 100 -2.43 12.13 3.57
C HIS A 100 -1.02 11.79 3.07
N GLN A 101 -0.05 11.74 3.99
CA GLN A 101 1.37 11.47 3.68
C GLN A 101 1.61 10.10 3.01
N HIS A 102 0.72 9.12 3.19
CA HIS A 102 0.78 7.83 2.50
C HIS A 102 -0.50 7.68 1.69
N PRO A 103 -0.41 7.37 0.38
CA PRO A 103 -1.59 7.36 -0.47
C PRO A 103 -2.60 6.33 0.06
N GLY A 104 -3.73 6.82 0.55
CA GLY A 104 -4.92 6.03 0.89
C GLY A 104 -5.64 5.50 -0.34
N LEU A 105 -4.89 5.25 -1.41
CA LEU A 105 -5.36 4.81 -2.69
C LEU A 105 -5.43 3.28 -2.73
N PHE A 106 -6.14 2.77 -3.72
CA PHE A 106 -6.51 1.37 -3.91
C PHE A 106 -5.91 0.89 -5.24
N PRO A 107 -4.72 0.26 -5.21
CA PRO A 107 -4.00 -0.14 -6.42
C PRO A 107 -4.79 -1.06 -7.36
N ASP A 108 -5.70 -1.86 -6.82
CA ASP A 108 -6.51 -2.81 -7.59
C ASP A 108 -7.70 -2.15 -8.31
N LEU A 109 -8.09 -0.95 -7.87
CA LEU A 109 -9.18 -0.19 -8.45
C LEU A 109 -8.67 0.71 -9.60
N SER A 110 -9.58 1.12 -10.47
CA SER A 110 -9.27 2.09 -11.52
C SER A 110 -8.99 3.49 -10.95
N VAL A 111 -8.34 4.35 -11.75
CA VAL A 111 -8.12 5.76 -11.42
C VAL A 111 -9.45 6.46 -11.13
N ALA A 112 -10.47 6.25 -11.97
CA ALA A 112 -11.80 6.83 -11.78
C ALA A 112 -12.42 6.40 -10.45
N GLU A 113 -12.29 5.13 -10.09
CA GLU A 113 -12.81 4.63 -8.82
C GLU A 113 -12.05 5.19 -7.64
N ASN A 114 -10.72 5.31 -7.72
CA ASN A 114 -9.92 5.96 -6.69
C ASN A 114 -10.34 7.42 -6.46
N ILE A 115 -10.64 8.15 -7.54
CA ILE A 115 -11.13 9.53 -7.47
C ILE A 115 -12.51 9.59 -6.82
N TYR A 116 -13.45 8.71 -7.20
CA TYR A 116 -14.85 8.83 -6.77
C TYR A 116 -15.25 7.95 -5.57
N LEU A 117 -14.33 7.17 -5.00
CA LEU A 117 -14.66 6.28 -3.88
C LEU A 117 -15.12 7.09 -2.66
N GLY A 118 -16.35 6.80 -2.20
CA GLY A 118 -17.04 7.52 -1.13
C GLY A 118 -18.11 8.52 -1.64
N HIS A 119 -18.07 8.91 -2.92
CA HIS A 119 -19.02 9.86 -3.52
C HIS A 119 -19.32 9.54 -5.00
N MET A 120 -19.48 8.25 -5.30
CA MET A 120 -19.72 7.77 -6.66
C MET A 120 -21.02 8.36 -7.24
N PRO A 121 -21.00 8.89 -8.48
CA PRO A 121 -22.20 9.41 -9.13
C PRO A 121 -23.21 8.28 -9.33
N ARG A 122 -24.50 8.61 -9.20
CA ARG A 122 -25.59 7.64 -9.27
C ARG A 122 -26.43 7.84 -10.53
N ASP A 123 -26.85 6.73 -11.12
CA ASP A 123 -27.84 6.71 -12.20
C ASP A 123 -29.27 6.88 -11.66
N ARG A 124 -30.24 7.01 -12.57
CA ARG A 124 -31.67 7.17 -12.24
C ARG A 124 -32.28 6.01 -11.44
N PHE A 125 -31.62 4.85 -11.38
CA PHE A 125 -32.06 3.67 -10.65
C PHE A 125 -31.32 3.52 -9.31
N GLY A 126 -30.49 4.50 -8.93
CA GLY A 126 -29.71 4.50 -7.70
C GLY A 126 -28.44 3.65 -7.76
N GLY A 127 -28.11 3.07 -8.92
CA GLY A 127 -26.85 2.37 -9.16
C GLY A 127 -25.71 3.34 -9.51
N ILE A 128 -24.47 2.85 -9.58
CA ILE A 128 -23.32 3.66 -9.99
C ILE A 128 -23.43 4.04 -11.48
N ASP A 129 -23.34 5.34 -11.78
CA ASP A 129 -23.20 5.84 -13.14
C ASP A 129 -21.72 5.85 -13.56
N ASN A 130 -21.29 4.73 -14.16
CA ASN A 130 -19.92 4.58 -14.64
C ASN A 130 -19.56 5.58 -15.74
N ALA A 131 -20.52 5.99 -16.58
CA ALA A 131 -20.24 6.93 -17.66
C ALA A 131 -19.97 8.33 -17.11
N ALA A 132 -20.79 8.79 -16.16
CA ALA A 132 -20.57 10.04 -15.45
C ALA A 132 -19.27 10.01 -14.64
N MET A 133 -18.97 8.90 -13.95
CA MET A 133 -17.73 8.72 -13.19
C MET A 133 -16.49 8.84 -14.08
N LEU A 134 -16.46 8.14 -15.22
CA LEU A 134 -15.34 8.21 -16.17
C LEU A 134 -15.21 9.57 -16.86
N ALA A 135 -16.32 10.27 -17.11
CA ALA A 135 -16.30 11.61 -17.68
C ALA A 135 -15.79 12.65 -16.67
N GLY A 136 -16.26 12.60 -15.43
CA GLY A 136 -15.81 13.45 -14.35
C GLY A 136 -14.34 13.23 -14.02
N ALA A 137 -13.89 11.96 -13.93
CA ALA A 137 -12.50 11.64 -13.69
C ALA A 137 -11.57 12.21 -14.77
N ARG A 138 -11.96 12.11 -16.06
CA ARG A 138 -11.19 12.71 -17.16
C ARG A 138 -11.04 14.23 -17.02
N LYS A 139 -12.09 14.93 -16.59
CA LYS A 139 -12.04 16.38 -16.37
C LYS A 139 -11.03 16.73 -15.28
N VAL A 140 -11.09 16.07 -14.13
CA VAL A 140 -10.21 16.40 -12.99
C VAL A 140 -8.76 15.96 -13.24
N LEU A 141 -8.55 14.84 -13.94
CA LEU A 141 -7.23 14.41 -14.40
C LEU A 141 -6.57 15.44 -15.32
N ALA A 142 -7.35 16.03 -16.24
CA ALA A 142 -6.85 17.11 -17.10
C ALA A 142 -6.45 18.35 -16.28
N THR A 143 -7.22 18.71 -15.24
CA THR A 143 -6.89 19.83 -14.34
C THR A 143 -5.56 19.63 -13.61
N VAL A 144 -5.25 18.41 -13.16
CA VAL A 144 -3.95 18.10 -12.53
C VAL A 144 -2.83 17.82 -13.53
N GLY A 145 -3.11 17.86 -14.83
CA GLY A 145 -2.15 17.61 -15.91
C GLY A 145 -1.70 16.15 -16.03
N LEU A 146 -2.55 15.19 -15.65
CA LEU A 146 -2.28 13.76 -15.79
C LEU A 146 -3.03 13.17 -17.00
N ASP A 147 -2.28 12.83 -18.05
CA ASP A 147 -2.82 12.22 -19.27
C ASP A 147 -2.81 10.67 -19.17
N VAL A 148 -3.80 10.13 -18.47
CA VAL A 148 -4.03 8.68 -18.39
C VAL A 148 -5.51 8.34 -18.56
N PRO A 149 -5.84 7.21 -19.23
CA PRO A 149 -7.22 6.77 -19.30
C PRO A 149 -7.78 6.49 -17.89
N ALA A 150 -8.91 7.09 -17.54
CA ALA A 150 -9.49 6.98 -16.19
C ALA A 150 -9.89 5.54 -15.79
N ALA A 151 -10.07 4.64 -16.76
CA ALA A 151 -10.34 3.21 -16.52
C ALA A 151 -9.08 2.39 -16.19
N THR A 152 -7.89 2.98 -16.29
CA THR A 152 -6.62 2.32 -15.99
C THR A 152 -6.56 1.94 -14.52
N ARG A 153 -6.05 0.75 -14.19
CA ARG A 153 -5.81 0.34 -12.79
C ARG A 153 -4.74 1.22 -12.18
N LEU A 154 -5.03 1.81 -11.02
CA LEU A 154 -4.12 2.73 -10.34
C LEU A 154 -2.76 2.10 -10.09
N GLY A 155 -2.72 0.82 -9.69
CA GLY A 155 -1.48 0.11 -9.41
C GLY A 155 -0.51 0.10 -10.60
N THR A 156 -0.97 0.28 -11.84
CA THR A 156 -0.10 0.34 -13.03
C THR A 156 0.63 1.68 -13.22
N LEU A 157 0.20 2.73 -12.51
CA LEU A 157 0.79 4.07 -12.56
C LEU A 157 2.08 4.16 -11.74
N ARG A 158 2.96 5.09 -12.11
CA ARG A 158 4.14 5.47 -11.33
C ARG A 158 3.71 6.13 -10.02
N THR A 159 4.56 6.09 -8.99
CA THR A 159 4.26 6.70 -7.69
C THR A 159 3.87 8.17 -7.80
N SER A 160 4.54 8.94 -8.67
CA SER A 160 4.21 10.35 -8.85
C SER A 160 2.89 10.60 -9.60
N GLU A 161 2.53 9.73 -10.54
CA GLU A 161 1.21 9.76 -11.18
C GLU A 161 0.11 9.41 -10.19
N GLN A 162 0.35 8.47 -9.27
CA GLN A 162 -0.59 8.16 -8.18
C GLN A 162 -0.82 9.36 -7.26
N GLN A 163 0.22 10.16 -6.99
CA GLN A 163 0.08 11.40 -6.22
C GLN A 163 -0.83 12.42 -6.93
N LEU A 164 -0.72 12.55 -8.25
CA LEU A 164 -1.62 13.39 -9.04
C LEU A 164 -3.06 12.87 -9.01
N VAL A 165 -3.26 11.55 -8.96
CA VAL A 165 -4.60 10.96 -8.75
C VAL A 165 -5.15 11.29 -7.35
N GLU A 166 -4.32 11.35 -6.31
CA GLU A 166 -4.76 11.77 -4.98
C GLU A 166 -5.17 13.25 -4.95
N ILE A 167 -4.42 14.12 -5.63
CA ILE A 167 -4.82 15.51 -5.83
C ILE A 167 -6.14 15.58 -6.60
N ALA A 168 -6.27 14.82 -7.69
CA ALA A 168 -7.51 14.77 -8.47
C ALA A 168 -8.70 14.27 -7.65
N ARG A 169 -8.49 13.29 -6.76
CA ARG A 169 -9.49 12.84 -5.81
C ARG A 169 -9.94 13.99 -4.91
N ALA A 170 -9.01 14.72 -4.32
CA ALA A 170 -9.32 15.85 -3.45
C ALA A 170 -10.07 16.97 -4.20
N LEU A 171 -9.76 17.22 -5.47
CA LEU A 171 -10.47 18.16 -6.35
C LEU A 171 -11.85 17.70 -6.79
N SER A 172 -12.08 16.38 -6.83
CA SER A 172 -13.39 15.82 -7.20
C SER A 172 -14.42 15.90 -6.06
N LEU A 173 -13.92 16.13 -4.84
CA LEU A 173 -14.72 16.59 -3.73
C LEU A 173 -14.88 18.09 -3.92
N ASP A 174 -16.11 18.61 -3.96
CA ASP A 174 -16.37 20.05 -3.93
C ASP A 174 -15.97 20.62 -2.55
N ALA A 175 -14.66 20.62 -2.27
CA ALA A 175 -14.08 20.87 -0.96
C ALA A 175 -14.02 22.37 -0.70
N ARG A 176 -14.54 22.78 0.46
CA ARG A 176 -14.38 24.14 0.99
C ARG A 176 -13.03 24.32 1.67
N VAL A 177 -12.48 23.21 2.19
CA VAL A 177 -11.19 23.13 2.86
C VAL A 177 -10.37 21.97 2.32
N LEU A 178 -9.12 22.22 1.95
CA LEU A 178 -8.15 21.19 1.56
C LEU A 178 -6.95 21.18 2.51
N ILE A 179 -6.74 20.06 3.18
CA ILE A 179 -5.58 19.83 4.05
C ILE A 179 -4.58 18.93 3.33
N MET A 180 -3.35 19.38 3.15
CA MET A 180 -2.27 18.65 2.50
C MET A 180 -1.18 18.31 3.51
N ASP A 181 -1.03 17.02 3.86
CA ASP A 181 -0.05 16.55 4.83
C ASP A 181 1.23 16.04 4.12
N GLU A 182 2.27 16.88 4.10
CA GLU A 182 3.55 16.65 3.40
C GLU A 182 3.42 16.23 1.91
N PRO A 183 2.67 16.99 1.09
CA PRO A 183 2.28 16.55 -0.25
C PRO A 183 3.44 16.43 -1.25
N THR A 184 4.61 16.98 -0.93
CA THR A 184 5.80 17.08 -1.79
C THR A 184 6.88 16.06 -1.47
N ALA A 185 6.76 15.26 -0.39
CA ALA A 185 7.83 14.41 0.11
C ALA A 185 8.33 13.36 -0.91
N ALA A 186 7.45 12.89 -1.80
CA ALA A 186 7.76 11.90 -2.84
C ALA A 186 7.78 12.48 -4.27
N LEU A 187 7.74 13.81 -4.42
CA LEU A 187 7.62 14.48 -5.70
C LEU A 187 8.95 15.02 -6.21
N SER A 188 9.19 14.89 -7.52
CA SER A 188 10.27 15.59 -8.21
C SER A 188 10.00 17.09 -8.29
N GLN A 189 11.03 17.90 -8.53
CA GLN A 189 10.88 19.36 -8.60
C GLN A 189 9.81 19.79 -9.63
N ARG A 190 9.75 19.12 -10.80
CA ARG A 190 8.74 19.40 -11.83
C ARG A 190 7.31 19.11 -11.35
N GLU A 191 7.14 18.11 -10.51
CA GLU A 191 5.83 17.73 -9.96
C GLU A 191 5.41 18.64 -8.80
N VAL A 192 6.37 19.11 -8.00
CA VAL A 192 6.14 20.16 -7.00
C VAL A 192 5.62 21.44 -7.67
N GLU A 193 6.19 21.84 -8.81
CA GLU A 193 5.69 23.00 -9.59
C GLU A 193 4.24 22.82 -10.03
N ARG A 194 3.87 21.61 -10.49
CA ARG A 194 2.49 21.30 -10.89
C ARG A 194 1.54 21.38 -9.70
N LEU A 195 1.90 20.80 -8.56
CA LEU A 195 1.11 20.92 -7.33
C LEU A 195 0.88 22.39 -6.97
N PHE A 196 1.92 23.23 -7.04
CA PHE A 196 1.77 24.66 -6.74
C PHE A 196 0.86 25.38 -7.74
N SER A 197 0.85 24.98 -9.01
CA SER A 197 -0.11 25.53 -9.99
C SER A 197 -1.56 25.16 -9.64
N VAL A 198 -1.81 23.93 -9.17
CA VAL A 198 -3.14 23.49 -8.72
C VAL A 198 -3.55 24.25 -7.45
N VAL A 199 -2.63 24.44 -6.50
CA VAL A 199 -2.92 25.24 -5.29
C VAL A 199 -3.25 26.69 -5.64
N ALA A 200 -2.55 27.28 -6.62
CA ALA A 200 -2.86 28.62 -7.10
C ALA A 200 -4.26 28.70 -7.74
N ASP A 201 -4.67 27.70 -8.51
CA ASP A 201 -6.00 27.63 -9.11
C ASP A 201 -7.10 27.46 -8.04
N LEU A 202 -6.90 26.56 -7.07
CA LEU A 202 -7.81 26.38 -5.93
C LEU A 202 -7.97 27.65 -5.10
N ARG A 203 -6.89 28.42 -4.95
CA ARG A 203 -6.91 29.73 -4.28
C ARG A 203 -7.87 30.70 -4.98
N LEU A 204 -7.86 30.74 -6.32
CA LEU A 204 -8.76 31.59 -7.11
C LEU A 204 -10.23 31.19 -6.95
N HIS A 205 -10.48 29.89 -6.74
CA HIS A 205 -11.82 29.35 -6.48
C HIS A 205 -12.25 29.46 -5.00
N GLY A 206 -11.46 30.11 -4.14
CA GLY A 206 -11.83 30.41 -2.76
C GLY A 206 -11.68 29.24 -1.78
N VAL A 207 -11.03 28.14 -2.16
CA VAL A 207 -10.80 27.01 -1.25
C VAL A 207 -9.84 27.40 -0.14
N ALA A 208 -10.18 27.11 1.12
CA ALA A 208 -9.26 27.31 2.25
C ALA A 208 -8.26 26.15 2.33
N MET A 209 -6.98 26.43 2.57
CA MET A 209 -5.95 25.40 2.48
C MET A 209 -5.05 25.36 3.71
N MET A 210 -4.71 24.14 4.13
CA MET A 210 -3.65 23.90 5.12
C MET A 210 -2.53 23.09 4.48
N PHE A 211 -1.30 23.59 4.54
CA PHE A 211 -0.11 22.92 4.01
C PHE A 211 0.80 22.51 5.17
N VAL A 212 0.87 21.22 5.47
CA VAL A 212 1.75 20.68 6.51
C VAL A 212 3.06 20.27 5.86
N GLY A 213 4.19 20.70 6.41
CA GLY A 213 5.48 20.32 5.89
C GLY A 213 6.64 20.79 6.74
N HIS A 214 7.85 20.41 6.31
CA HIS A 214 9.11 20.81 6.93
C HIS A 214 10.10 21.42 5.91
N ARG A 215 9.77 21.38 4.61
CA ARG A 215 10.58 21.97 3.54
C ARG A 215 10.36 23.49 3.49
N MET A 216 11.30 24.23 4.07
CA MET A 216 11.17 25.68 4.26
C MET A 216 11.05 26.46 2.95
N ASP A 217 11.76 26.06 1.90
CA ASP A 217 11.66 26.75 0.60
C ASP A 217 10.24 26.69 0.02
N GLU A 218 9.59 25.53 0.14
CA GLU A 218 8.22 25.31 -0.35
C GLU A 218 7.20 26.09 0.47
N ILE A 219 7.33 26.03 1.78
CA ILE A 219 6.41 26.68 2.71
C ILE A 219 6.42 28.19 2.51
N PHE A 220 7.60 28.80 2.42
CA PHE A 220 7.72 30.24 2.20
C PHE A 220 7.27 30.66 0.80
N ARG A 221 7.32 29.74 -0.16
CA ARG A 221 6.81 30.02 -1.50
C ARG A 221 5.28 30.06 -1.53
N ILE A 222 4.61 29.12 -0.87
CA ILE A 222 3.15 28.92 -1.01
C ILE A 222 2.31 29.58 0.07
N ALA A 223 2.85 29.75 1.29
CA ALA A 223 2.06 30.17 2.45
C ALA A 223 1.71 31.66 2.43
N ASP A 224 0.52 31.98 2.93
CA ASP A 224 0.11 33.32 3.34
C ASP A 224 0.36 33.54 4.83
N ARG A 225 0.04 32.53 5.64
CA ARG A 225 0.22 32.50 7.10
C ARG A 225 0.96 31.23 7.52
N ILE A 226 1.72 31.35 8.60
CA ILE A 226 2.53 30.27 9.15
C ILE A 226 2.14 30.07 10.62
N ALA A 227 1.64 28.89 10.94
CA ALA A 227 1.40 28.40 12.28
C ALA A 227 2.57 27.50 12.73
N VAL A 228 3.17 27.80 13.88
CA VAL A 228 4.30 27.01 14.42
C VAL A 228 3.85 26.23 15.64
N LEU A 229 3.94 24.90 15.57
CA LEU A 229 3.73 23.96 16.66
C LEU A 229 5.08 23.51 17.24
N ARG A 230 5.14 23.42 18.57
CA ARG A 230 6.28 22.84 19.31
C ARG A 230 5.77 22.15 20.57
N ASP A 231 6.26 20.95 20.85
CA ASP A 231 5.90 20.16 22.04
C ASP A 231 4.38 20.05 22.29
N GLY A 232 3.61 19.86 21.22
CA GLY A 232 2.15 19.76 21.29
C GLY A 232 1.43 21.10 21.53
N ARG A 233 2.12 22.24 21.49
CA ARG A 233 1.53 23.58 21.68
C ARG A 233 1.71 24.46 20.46
N LEU A 234 0.71 25.28 20.18
CA LEU A 234 0.80 26.32 19.17
C LEU A 234 1.58 27.51 19.74
N ILE A 235 2.77 27.76 19.20
CA ILE A 235 3.65 28.85 19.63
C ILE A 235 3.18 30.19 19.06
N GLY A 236 2.66 30.19 17.83
CA GLY A 236 2.06 31.36 17.24
C GLY A 236 1.63 31.15 15.79
N VAL A 237 0.78 32.05 15.30
CA VAL A 237 0.37 32.14 13.90
C VAL A 237 0.68 33.54 13.40
N LYS A 238 1.55 33.66 12.39
CA LYS A 238 1.99 34.95 11.85
C LYS A 238 1.81 35.01 10.33
N PRO A 239 1.54 36.19 9.75
CA PRO A 239 1.69 36.40 8.31
C PRO A 239 3.11 36.05 7.86
N LYS A 240 3.25 35.43 6.69
CA LYS A 240 4.57 35.11 6.12
C LYS A 240 5.47 36.35 6.03
N ALA A 241 4.90 37.51 5.70
CA ALA A 241 5.63 38.76 5.57
C ALA A 241 6.32 39.22 6.86
N GLU A 242 5.83 38.79 8.03
CA GLU A 242 6.35 39.16 9.34
C GLU A 242 7.31 38.13 9.94
N LEU A 243 7.49 36.97 9.28
CA LEU A 243 8.26 35.85 9.81
C LEU A 243 9.35 35.43 8.83
N GLY A 244 10.60 35.80 9.10
CA GLY A 244 11.76 35.30 8.34
C GLY A 244 12.06 33.82 8.62
N ARG A 245 12.78 33.17 7.70
CA ARG A 245 13.13 31.73 7.79
C ARG A 245 13.83 31.37 9.12
N ALA A 246 14.83 32.14 9.52
CA ALA A 246 15.56 31.90 10.76
C ALA A 246 14.68 32.02 12.01
N ALA A 247 13.75 33.00 12.02
CA ALA A 247 12.80 33.18 13.12
C ALA A 247 11.80 32.02 13.21
N ALA A 248 11.30 31.52 12.06
CA ALA A 248 10.44 30.34 12.02
C ALA A 248 11.15 29.09 12.57
N ILE A 249 12.42 28.88 12.20
CA ILE A 249 13.24 27.77 12.73
C ILE A 249 13.44 27.91 14.24
N SER A 250 13.76 29.11 14.72
CA SER A 250 13.92 29.37 16.15
C SER A 250 12.63 29.09 16.93
N MET A 251 11.46 29.46 16.39
CA MET A 251 10.17 29.12 16.99
C MET A 251 9.93 27.60 17.04
N MET A 252 10.34 26.85 16.01
CA MET A 252 10.20 25.39 15.94
C MET A 252 11.10 24.67 16.94
N VAL A 253 12.39 25.03 17.00
CA VAL A 253 13.42 24.29 17.77
C VAL A 253 13.59 24.84 19.20
N GLY A 254 13.17 26.09 19.45
CA GLY A 254 13.26 26.73 20.77
C GLY A 254 14.65 27.16 21.22
N ARG A 255 15.62 27.18 20.29
CA ARG A 255 16.99 27.70 20.50
C ARG A 255 17.46 28.44 19.25
N GLU A 256 18.39 29.38 19.42
CA GLU A 256 19.14 29.90 18.27
C GLU A 256 20.01 28.76 17.73
N VAL A 257 19.70 28.29 16.51
CA VAL A 257 20.52 27.29 15.82
C VAL A 257 21.68 28.03 15.16
N THR A 258 22.70 28.34 15.94
CA THR A 258 24.00 28.77 15.42
C THR A 258 24.76 27.51 14.98
N ASP A 259 25.13 27.44 13.69
CA ASP A 259 25.95 26.42 13.03
C ASP A 259 25.29 25.07 12.70
N LEU A 260 24.51 25.04 11.61
CA LEU A 260 23.93 23.83 11.01
C LEU A 260 24.99 22.85 10.44
N TYR A 261 26.20 23.37 10.17
CA TYR A 261 27.32 22.66 9.55
C TYR A 261 28.58 22.93 10.37
N PRO A 262 29.11 21.95 11.11
CA PRO A 262 30.29 22.14 11.95
C PRO A 262 31.55 22.38 11.12
N GLU A 263 32.41 23.33 11.54
CA GLU A 263 33.73 23.52 10.96
C GLU A 263 34.60 22.26 11.14
N ARG A 264 35.34 21.88 10.10
CA ARG A 264 36.28 20.75 10.12
C ARG A 264 37.62 21.13 9.51
N ARG A 265 38.71 20.81 10.22
CA ARG A 265 40.09 20.95 9.76
C ARG A 265 40.88 19.70 10.11
N HIS A 266 40.96 18.74 9.19
CA HIS A 266 41.79 17.55 9.32
C HIS A 266 42.49 17.25 8.00
N ALA A 267 43.69 16.67 8.06
CA ALA A 267 44.42 16.22 6.88
C ALA A 267 43.89 14.85 6.44
N SER A 268 43.63 14.66 5.14
CA SER A 268 43.23 13.37 4.57
C SER A 268 44.28 12.29 4.85
N GLY A 269 43.85 11.14 5.37
CA GLY A 269 44.71 10.02 5.70
C GLY A 269 45.05 9.11 4.51
N ALA A 270 45.40 7.85 4.78
CA ALA A 270 45.71 6.87 3.74
C ALA A 270 44.47 6.50 2.89
N LEU A 271 44.66 6.08 1.65
CA LEU A 271 43.61 5.58 0.76
C LEU A 271 43.02 4.27 1.33
N VAL A 272 41.72 4.28 1.64
CA VAL A 272 41.00 3.14 2.26
C VAL A 272 40.22 2.36 1.22
N LEU A 273 39.49 3.05 0.34
CA LEU A 273 38.64 2.44 -0.68
C LEU A 273 38.82 3.15 -2.03
N GLU A 274 38.93 2.36 -3.09
CA GLU A 274 39.06 2.84 -4.47
C GLU A 274 38.13 2.04 -5.39
N GLY A 275 37.34 2.72 -6.21
CA GLY A 275 36.60 2.11 -7.31
C GLY A 275 37.22 2.57 -8.62
N LYS A 276 37.61 1.64 -9.49
CA LYS A 276 38.19 1.95 -10.80
C LYS A 276 37.30 1.50 -11.94
N GLY A 277 36.90 2.43 -12.79
CA GLY A 277 36.10 2.17 -13.98
C GLY A 277 34.78 1.44 -13.70
N LEU A 278 34.20 1.63 -12.51
CA LEU A 278 33.02 0.88 -12.09
C LEU A 278 31.86 1.18 -13.05
N SER A 279 31.20 0.13 -13.54
CA SER A 279 30.08 0.24 -14.46
C SER A 279 28.99 -0.78 -14.17
N ARG A 280 27.74 -0.39 -14.41
CA ARG A 280 26.56 -1.24 -14.29
C ARG A 280 25.46 -0.76 -15.24
N ALA A 281 24.97 -1.64 -16.11
CA ALA A 281 23.90 -1.33 -17.05
C ALA A 281 22.66 -0.75 -16.36
N GLY A 282 22.13 0.31 -16.96
CA GLY A 282 20.96 1.03 -16.44
C GLY A 282 21.20 1.78 -15.12
N GLY A 283 22.46 1.94 -14.68
CA GLY A 283 22.84 2.70 -13.48
C GLY A 283 23.94 3.73 -13.74
N PHE A 284 25.17 3.26 -13.95
CA PHE A 284 26.34 4.16 -14.12
C PHE A 284 27.45 3.52 -14.98
N THR A 285 28.38 4.32 -15.47
CA THR A 285 29.44 3.89 -16.40
C THR A 285 30.75 4.62 -16.15
N GLY A 286 31.82 3.85 -15.96
CA GLY A 286 33.19 4.35 -15.88
C GLY A 286 33.44 5.27 -14.68
N ILE A 287 32.90 4.92 -13.51
CA ILE A 287 33.05 5.73 -12.30
C ILE A 287 34.38 5.41 -11.62
N ASP A 288 35.19 6.45 -11.40
CA ASP A 288 36.45 6.39 -10.67
C ASP A 288 36.30 7.17 -9.35
N LEU A 289 36.50 6.50 -8.22
CA LEU A 289 36.38 7.14 -6.90
C LEU A 289 37.48 6.70 -5.96
N LYS A 290 37.92 7.63 -5.11
CA LYS A 290 38.98 7.42 -4.11
C LYS A 290 38.57 8.04 -2.79
N LEU A 291 38.57 7.21 -1.75
CA LEU A 291 38.17 7.59 -0.40
C LEU A 291 39.31 7.34 0.59
N HIS A 292 39.70 8.38 1.31
CA HIS A 292 40.77 8.35 2.30
C HIS A 292 40.25 8.25 3.74
N ALA A 293 41.10 7.80 4.66
CA ALA A 293 40.77 7.77 6.08
C ALA A 293 40.50 9.19 6.60
N GLY A 294 39.41 9.34 7.34
CA GLY A 294 38.94 10.62 7.88
C GLY A 294 38.32 11.59 6.86
N GLU A 295 38.21 11.20 5.59
CA GLU A 295 37.60 12.00 4.52
C GLU A 295 36.08 11.78 4.45
N VAL A 296 35.33 12.85 4.21
CA VAL A 296 33.92 12.77 3.77
C VAL A 296 33.83 13.11 2.28
N LEU A 297 33.64 12.07 1.46
CA LEU A 297 33.44 12.18 0.03
C LEU A 297 31.94 12.29 -0.29
N GLY A 298 31.54 13.41 -0.86
CA GLY A 298 30.19 13.67 -1.34
C GLY A 298 29.93 13.06 -2.71
N LEU A 299 28.79 12.41 -2.89
CA LEU A 299 28.24 12.08 -4.21
C LEU A 299 26.99 12.93 -4.45
N GLY A 300 27.11 13.91 -5.34
CA GLY A 300 26.05 14.81 -5.75
C GLY A 300 25.54 14.50 -7.16
N GLY A 301 24.38 15.03 -7.51
CA GLY A 301 23.73 14.81 -8.80
C GLY A 301 22.21 14.87 -8.69
N LEU A 302 21.51 14.96 -9.82
CA LEU A 302 20.05 14.90 -9.83
C LEU A 302 19.55 13.51 -9.41
N VAL A 303 18.29 13.40 -9.01
CA VAL A 303 17.64 12.10 -8.76
C VAL A 303 17.77 11.23 -10.02
N GLY A 304 18.16 9.96 -9.84
CA GLY A 304 18.44 9.04 -10.96
C GLY A 304 19.84 9.18 -11.58
N SER A 305 20.74 9.98 -11.00
CA SER A 305 22.13 10.14 -11.51
C SER A 305 23.04 8.93 -11.27
N GLY A 306 22.61 7.91 -10.52
CA GLY A 306 23.39 6.70 -10.22
C GLY A 306 24.06 6.66 -8.84
N ARG A 307 23.81 7.64 -7.96
CA ARG A 307 24.46 7.78 -6.63
C ARG A 307 24.22 6.55 -5.74
N THR A 308 22.95 6.18 -5.55
CA THR A 308 22.51 5.04 -4.73
C THR A 308 22.98 3.72 -5.33
N GLU A 309 22.95 3.58 -6.65
CA GLU A 309 23.47 2.41 -7.35
C GLU A 309 24.96 2.19 -7.09
N ILE A 310 25.77 3.26 -7.07
CA ILE A 310 27.19 3.17 -6.72
C ILE A 310 27.37 2.69 -5.28
N ALA A 311 26.63 3.25 -4.32
CA ALA A 311 26.67 2.80 -2.92
C ALA A 311 26.31 1.31 -2.77
N ARG A 312 25.27 0.85 -3.46
CA ARG A 312 24.85 -0.56 -3.45
C ARG A 312 25.91 -1.48 -4.05
N VAL A 313 26.63 -1.04 -5.07
CA VAL A 313 27.77 -1.78 -5.64
C VAL A 313 28.94 -1.83 -4.66
N LEU A 314 29.28 -0.71 -4.03
CA LEU A 314 30.36 -0.65 -3.01
C LEU A 314 30.06 -1.49 -1.77
N PHE A 315 28.78 -1.73 -1.46
CA PHE A 315 28.35 -2.58 -0.34
C PHE A 315 28.00 -4.03 -0.75
N GLY A 316 28.19 -4.42 -2.01
CA GLY A 316 27.97 -5.81 -2.45
C GLY A 316 26.50 -6.26 -2.49
N ILE A 317 25.54 -5.32 -2.45
CA ILE A 317 24.12 -5.60 -2.75
C ILE A 317 23.98 -5.88 -4.25
N ASP A 318 24.67 -5.08 -5.05
CA ASP A 318 24.67 -5.12 -6.50
C ASP A 318 26.08 -5.44 -7.01
N ARG A 319 26.18 -6.18 -8.12
CA ARG A 319 27.48 -6.49 -8.75
C ARG A 319 27.81 -5.47 -9.83
N PRO A 320 29.07 -5.03 -9.94
CA PRO A 320 29.53 -4.29 -11.11
C PRO A 320 29.61 -5.25 -12.31
N GLU A 321 29.34 -4.73 -13.50
CA GLU A 321 29.52 -5.44 -14.77
C GLU A 321 30.94 -5.23 -15.33
N ALA A 322 31.56 -4.10 -14.98
CA ALA A 322 32.95 -3.79 -15.29
C ALA A 322 33.58 -2.93 -14.18
N GLY A 323 34.91 -2.91 -14.15
CA GLY A 323 35.71 -2.22 -13.15
C GLY A 323 36.08 -3.09 -11.95
N GLU A 324 36.89 -2.53 -11.04
CA GLU A 324 37.35 -3.21 -9.83
C GLU A 324 37.17 -2.33 -8.59
N ILE A 325 36.89 -2.97 -7.46
CA ILE A 325 36.87 -2.33 -6.13
C ILE A 325 38.15 -2.76 -5.40
N LEU A 326 38.86 -1.81 -4.81
CA LEU A 326 40.06 -2.06 -4.02
C LEU A 326 39.88 -1.53 -2.60
N ILE A 327 40.32 -2.32 -1.61
CA ILE A 327 40.42 -1.92 -0.20
C ILE A 327 41.87 -2.04 0.23
N ASP A 328 42.42 -0.97 0.80
CA ASP A 328 43.86 -0.89 1.12
C ASP A 328 44.75 -1.28 -0.08
N ARG A 329 44.33 -0.86 -1.29
CA ARG A 329 44.95 -1.16 -2.60
C ARG A 329 44.91 -2.63 -3.02
N LYS A 330 44.15 -3.49 -2.36
CA LYS A 330 43.94 -4.89 -2.76
C LYS A 330 42.59 -5.05 -3.45
N PRO A 331 42.52 -5.70 -4.63
CA PRO A 331 41.25 -5.93 -5.30
C PRO A 331 40.35 -6.86 -4.47
N VAL A 332 39.09 -6.52 -4.34
CA VAL A 332 38.06 -7.29 -3.64
C VAL A 332 36.87 -7.54 -4.56
N GLN A 333 36.21 -8.69 -4.37
CA GLN A 333 34.96 -9.01 -5.05
C GLN A 333 33.93 -9.39 -4.00
N PHE A 334 32.78 -8.70 -4.01
CA PHE A 334 31.68 -9.00 -3.12
C PHE A 334 30.64 -9.87 -3.85
N ALA A 335 30.39 -11.06 -3.32
CA ALA A 335 29.30 -11.93 -3.76
C ALA A 335 27.99 -11.58 -3.04
N SER A 336 28.08 -10.98 -1.85
CA SER A 336 26.97 -10.54 -1.02
C SER A 336 27.32 -9.34 -0.14
N ALA A 337 26.32 -8.70 0.47
CA ALA A 337 26.52 -7.63 1.45
C ALA A 337 27.27 -8.07 2.71
N ARG A 338 27.23 -9.36 3.07
CA ARG A 338 28.00 -9.91 4.19
C ARG A 338 29.50 -9.73 3.94
N ASP A 339 29.96 -9.95 2.72
CA ASP A 339 31.38 -9.84 2.36
C ASP A 339 31.88 -8.40 2.54
N ALA A 340 31.04 -7.41 2.22
CA ALA A 340 31.35 -6.00 2.46
C ALA A 340 31.38 -5.67 3.96
N MET A 341 30.47 -6.23 4.75
CA MET A 341 30.48 -6.10 6.22
C MET A 341 31.76 -6.70 6.84
N ASP A 342 32.16 -7.88 6.38
CA ASP A 342 33.39 -8.55 6.84
C ASP A 342 34.64 -7.75 6.44
N ALA A 343 34.57 -7.02 5.32
CA ALA A 343 35.57 -6.03 4.90
C ALA A 343 35.49 -4.69 5.70
N ARG A 344 34.64 -4.61 6.73
CA ARG A 344 34.38 -3.42 7.56
C ARG A 344 33.79 -2.23 6.80
N ILE A 345 32.90 -2.49 5.86
CA ILE A 345 32.05 -1.48 5.23
C ILE A 345 30.66 -1.54 5.87
N ALA A 346 30.07 -0.39 6.16
CA ALA A 346 28.68 -0.27 6.58
C ALA A 346 27.91 0.64 5.62
N TYR A 347 26.64 0.32 5.39
CA TYR A 347 25.76 1.07 4.50
C TYR A 347 24.45 1.44 5.19
N VAL A 348 24.17 2.74 5.23
CA VAL A 348 22.88 3.31 5.63
C VAL A 348 22.14 3.66 4.35
N SER A 349 21.04 2.95 4.06
CA SER A 349 20.22 3.14 2.86
C SER A 349 19.28 4.34 2.97
N GLU A 350 18.93 4.93 1.82
CA GLU A 350 17.89 5.96 1.70
C GLU A 350 16.52 5.45 2.20
N ASP A 351 16.23 4.16 1.97
CA ASP A 351 14.96 3.54 2.34
C ASP A 351 15.03 3.01 3.77
N ARG A 352 14.79 3.92 4.72
CA ARG A 352 14.79 3.59 6.15
C ARG A 352 13.80 2.48 6.50
N MET A 353 12.58 2.54 5.96
CA MET A 353 11.46 1.67 6.36
C MET A 353 11.48 0.31 5.67
N GLY A 354 11.90 0.25 4.40
CA GLY A 354 11.93 -0.97 3.61
C GLY A 354 13.26 -1.72 3.66
N GLN A 355 14.39 -1.03 3.89
CA GLN A 355 15.73 -1.63 3.81
C GLN A 355 16.55 -1.55 5.10
N SER A 356 16.31 -0.57 5.98
CA SER A 356 17.16 -0.35 7.16
C SER A 356 16.58 -0.85 8.49
N LEU A 357 15.25 -0.84 8.65
CA LEU A 357 14.56 -1.19 9.89
C LEU A 357 13.50 -2.28 9.69
N VAL A 358 13.32 -3.11 10.71
CA VAL A 358 12.14 -3.97 10.86
C VAL A 358 11.19 -3.28 11.82
N MET A 359 10.15 -2.64 11.29
CA MET A 359 9.31 -1.67 12.03
C MET A 359 8.59 -2.27 13.25
N ASP A 360 8.20 -3.53 13.18
CA ASP A 360 7.54 -4.23 14.28
C ASP A 360 8.49 -4.76 15.34
N PHE A 361 9.80 -4.77 15.07
CA PHE A 361 10.80 -5.23 16.03
C PHE A 361 11.14 -4.13 17.04
N SER A 362 11.66 -4.56 18.19
CA SER A 362 12.12 -3.65 19.23
C SER A 362 13.34 -2.84 18.77
N ILE A 363 13.63 -1.75 19.51
CA ILE A 363 14.88 -0.99 19.36
C ILE A 363 16.09 -1.91 19.48
N LEU A 364 16.08 -2.79 20.48
CA LEU A 364 17.19 -3.72 20.74
C LEU A 364 17.43 -4.67 19.57
N ASP A 365 16.37 -5.32 19.09
CA ASP A 365 16.48 -6.32 18.03
C ASP A 365 16.94 -5.68 16.71
N ASN A 366 16.46 -4.47 16.41
CA ASN A 366 16.96 -3.69 15.28
C ASN A 366 18.43 -3.29 15.45
N ALA A 367 18.80 -2.83 16.65
CA ALA A 367 20.16 -2.37 16.97
C ALA A 367 21.20 -3.50 16.85
N VAL A 368 20.85 -4.71 17.28
CA VAL A 368 21.77 -5.86 17.34
C VAL A 368 21.82 -6.66 16.04
N LEU A 369 20.86 -6.48 15.13
CA LEU A 369 20.68 -7.32 13.94
C LEU A 369 21.95 -7.53 13.09
N PRO A 370 22.79 -6.51 12.81
CA PRO A 370 24.02 -6.69 12.03
C PRO A 370 25.09 -7.55 12.73
N VAL A 371 24.97 -7.71 14.05
CA VAL A 371 25.89 -8.46 14.94
C VAL A 371 25.14 -9.52 15.75
N LEU A 372 24.06 -10.07 15.17
CA LEU A 372 23.18 -11.03 15.83
C LEU A 372 23.93 -12.30 16.26
N ASP A 373 24.95 -12.70 15.51
CA ASP A 373 25.87 -13.80 15.83
C ASP A 373 26.55 -13.61 17.20
N LYS A 374 26.90 -12.38 17.57
CA LYS A 374 27.48 -12.04 18.88
C LYS A 374 26.43 -12.11 20.00
N ALA A 375 25.18 -11.79 19.69
CA ALA A 375 24.05 -11.87 20.63
C ALA A 375 23.46 -13.29 20.77
N ALA A 376 23.69 -14.17 19.79
CA ALA A 376 23.15 -15.52 19.72
C ALA A 376 24.24 -16.61 19.78
N GLN A 377 25.02 -16.64 20.87
CA GLN A 377 26.03 -17.67 21.07
C GLN A 377 25.40 -19.07 21.08
N ARG A 378 25.96 -19.99 20.28
CA ARG A 378 25.44 -21.35 20.08
C ARG A 378 23.97 -21.41 19.64
N GLY A 379 23.49 -20.36 18.95
CA GLY A 379 22.10 -20.26 18.47
C GLY A 379 21.10 -19.77 19.52
N LEU A 380 21.54 -19.46 20.75
CA LEU A 380 20.67 -18.98 21.84
C LEU A 380 20.79 -17.46 22.00
N TYR A 381 19.73 -16.74 21.66
CA TYR A 381 19.63 -15.29 21.84
C TYR A 381 19.64 -14.93 23.33
N GLY A 382 20.48 -13.98 23.72
CA GLY A 382 20.56 -13.48 25.09
C GLY A 382 20.32 -11.98 25.16
N THR A 383 19.22 -11.56 25.79
CA THR A 383 18.82 -10.15 25.91
C THR A 383 19.89 -9.29 26.57
N ASP A 384 20.46 -9.73 27.70
CA ASP A 384 21.49 -8.97 28.42
C ASP A 384 22.76 -8.79 27.58
N ARG A 385 23.13 -9.84 26.82
CA ARG A 385 24.25 -9.79 25.86
C ARG A 385 23.94 -8.81 24.73
N ALA A 386 22.73 -8.86 24.18
CA ALA A 386 22.29 -7.92 23.15
C ALA A 386 22.36 -6.47 23.64
N ILE A 387 21.86 -6.19 24.86
CA ILE A 387 21.89 -4.85 25.46
C ILE A 387 23.35 -4.40 25.63
N GLY A 388 24.21 -5.25 26.19
CA GLY A 388 25.63 -4.96 26.36
C GLY A 388 26.37 -4.66 25.05
N LEU A 389 25.88 -5.18 23.92
CA LEU A 389 26.47 -4.90 22.61
C LEU A 389 26.12 -3.51 22.07
N VAL A 390 24.92 -2.98 22.36
CA VAL A 390 24.40 -1.79 21.66
C VAL A 390 24.15 -0.58 22.57
N ALA A 391 24.10 -0.76 23.88
CA ALA A 391 23.73 0.30 24.84
C ALA A 391 24.60 1.56 24.70
N ASP A 392 25.92 1.39 24.58
CA ASP A 392 26.86 2.51 24.44
C ASP A 392 26.62 3.32 23.16
N TRP A 393 26.31 2.64 22.04
CA TRP A 393 26.01 3.30 20.77
C TRP A 393 24.66 4.03 20.82
N LEU A 394 23.62 3.42 21.38
CA LEU A 394 22.32 4.07 21.55
C LEU A 394 22.41 5.29 22.47
N LYS A 395 23.23 5.22 23.53
CA LYS A 395 23.54 6.33 24.42
C LYS A 395 24.33 7.43 23.70
N ARG A 396 25.36 7.08 22.93
CA ARG A 396 26.16 8.03 22.13
C ARG A 396 25.31 8.76 21.09
N MET A 397 24.31 8.09 20.52
CA MET A 397 23.33 8.69 19.61
C MET A 397 22.28 9.57 20.33
N LYS A 398 22.34 9.70 21.66
CA LYS A 398 21.34 10.43 22.48
C LYS A 398 19.91 10.01 22.14
N LEU A 399 19.70 8.70 21.95
CA LEU A 399 18.37 8.16 21.63
C LEU A 399 17.42 8.40 22.81
N ARG A 400 16.23 8.92 22.52
CA ARG A 400 15.15 9.05 23.52
C ARG A 400 14.16 7.90 23.33
N PHE A 401 14.02 7.05 24.34
CA PHE A 401 13.15 5.87 24.28
C PHE A 401 12.70 5.48 25.70
N SER A 402 11.58 4.77 25.81
CA SER A 402 11.01 4.32 27.10
C SER A 402 11.64 3.03 27.62
N GLY A 403 12.15 2.19 26.73
CA GLY A 403 12.88 0.96 27.06
C GLY A 403 13.35 0.22 25.81
N TYR A 404 14.31 -0.69 25.96
CA TYR A 404 14.90 -1.45 24.85
C TYR A 404 13.90 -2.29 24.05
N GLY A 405 12.81 -2.73 24.71
CA GLY A 405 11.71 -3.49 24.11
C GLY A 405 10.68 -2.64 23.35
N GLN A 406 10.80 -1.31 23.36
CA GLN A 406 9.90 -0.42 22.62
C GLN A 406 9.98 -0.72 21.11
N PRO A 407 8.85 -0.96 20.41
CA PRO A 407 8.85 -1.14 18.96
C PRO A 407 9.37 0.11 18.23
N VAL A 408 10.18 -0.10 17.18
CA VAL A 408 10.78 1.03 16.45
C VAL A 408 9.74 1.89 15.73
N LYS A 409 8.60 1.31 15.31
CA LYS A 409 7.48 2.07 14.71
C LYS A 409 6.88 3.17 15.60
N GLU A 410 7.08 3.09 16.91
CA GLU A 410 6.60 4.10 17.86
C GLU A 410 7.57 5.28 18.00
N LEU A 411 8.81 5.14 17.52
CA LEU A 411 9.80 6.20 17.54
C LEU A 411 9.54 7.25 16.46
N SER A 412 9.92 8.50 16.74
CA SER A 412 9.98 9.56 15.72
C SER A 412 11.01 9.21 14.64
N GLY A 413 10.86 9.73 13.42
CA GLY A 413 11.78 9.47 12.30
C GLY A 413 13.25 9.77 12.63
N GLY A 414 13.51 10.82 13.41
CA GLY A 414 14.87 11.15 13.88
C GLY A 414 15.45 10.11 14.85
N ASN A 415 14.64 9.60 15.78
CA ASN A 415 15.05 8.50 16.66
C ASN A 415 15.19 7.17 15.91
N GLN A 416 14.33 6.91 14.92
CA GLN A 416 14.48 5.76 14.02
C GLN A 416 15.83 5.82 13.28
N GLN A 417 16.20 6.99 12.75
CA GLN A 417 17.49 7.19 12.08
C GLN A 417 18.67 6.95 13.02
N LYS A 418 18.57 7.40 14.28
CA LYS A 418 19.58 7.13 15.32
C LYS A 418 19.74 5.64 15.60
N VAL A 419 18.65 4.85 15.58
CA VAL A 419 18.72 3.39 15.71
C VAL A 419 19.46 2.77 14.50
N VAL A 420 19.16 3.24 13.28
CA VAL A 420 19.85 2.79 12.05
C VAL A 420 21.35 3.10 12.12
N LEU A 421 21.72 4.30 12.55
CA LEU A 421 23.12 4.67 12.70
C LEU A 421 23.80 3.84 13.79
N ALA A 422 23.16 3.65 14.96
CA ALA A 422 23.69 2.85 16.04
C ALA A 422 23.96 1.39 15.64
N LYS A 423 23.03 0.73 14.93
CA LYS A 423 23.21 -0.67 14.48
C LYS A 423 24.41 -0.83 13.55
N TRP A 424 24.60 0.12 12.65
CA TRP A 424 25.69 0.06 11.67
C TRP A 424 27.02 0.43 12.29
N LEU A 425 27.07 1.45 13.16
CA LEU A 425 28.29 1.80 13.89
C LEU A 425 28.74 0.68 14.83
N ARG A 426 27.81 -0.15 15.33
CA ARG A 426 28.17 -1.33 16.12
C ARG A 426 28.96 -2.38 15.33
N THR A 427 28.90 -2.38 14.00
CA THR A 427 29.74 -3.27 13.18
C THR A 427 31.22 -2.86 13.18
N GLU A 428 31.58 -1.74 13.84
CA GLU A 428 32.93 -1.17 13.88
C GLU A 428 33.49 -0.96 12.46
N PRO A 429 32.76 -0.24 11.59
CA PRO A 429 33.17 -0.05 10.21
C PRO A 429 34.44 0.79 10.12
N ARG A 430 35.17 0.63 9.01
CA ARG A 430 36.22 1.55 8.55
C ARG A 430 35.71 2.50 7.46
N VAL A 431 34.75 2.01 6.66
CA VAL A 431 34.07 2.79 5.63
C VAL A 431 32.59 2.84 5.98
N LEU A 432 32.04 4.04 6.06
CA LEU A 432 30.62 4.28 6.30
C LEU A 432 30.01 4.97 5.08
N ILE A 433 29.09 4.30 4.41
CA ILE A 433 28.33 4.85 3.30
C ILE A 433 26.98 5.33 3.84
N LEU A 434 26.71 6.61 3.71
CA LEU A 434 25.52 7.29 4.18
C LEU A 434 24.70 7.77 2.98
N ASP A 435 23.57 7.13 2.73
CA ASP A 435 22.68 7.44 1.61
C ASP A 435 21.45 8.18 2.09
N GLU A 436 21.36 9.46 1.71
CA GLU A 436 20.33 10.41 2.14
C GLU A 436 20.10 10.36 3.68
N PRO A 437 21.16 10.42 4.52
CA PRO A 437 21.08 10.07 5.94
C PRO A 437 20.23 11.05 6.78
N THR A 438 19.90 12.21 6.22
CA THR A 438 19.10 13.26 6.86
C THR A 438 17.76 13.48 6.16
N GLN A 439 17.35 12.55 5.28
CA GLN A 439 16.05 12.62 4.63
C GLN A 439 14.91 12.35 5.64
N GLY A 440 13.89 13.22 5.62
CA GLY A 440 12.69 13.06 6.44
C GLY A 440 12.93 13.16 7.96
N ILE A 441 14.05 13.75 8.39
CA ILE A 441 14.29 14.13 9.80
C ILE A 441 14.22 15.65 9.95
N ASP A 442 13.86 16.11 11.14
CA ASP A 442 13.74 17.54 11.43
C ASP A 442 15.12 18.24 11.47
N VAL A 443 15.10 19.56 11.35
CA VAL A 443 16.30 20.41 11.28
C VAL A 443 17.19 20.26 12.54
N GLY A 444 16.58 20.05 13.71
CA GLY A 444 17.31 19.85 14.96
C GLY A 444 18.08 18.51 14.96
N THR A 445 17.41 17.43 14.59
CA THR A 445 18.03 16.11 14.43
C THR A 445 19.06 16.10 13.30
N LYS A 446 18.82 16.81 12.20
CA LYS A 446 19.77 16.97 11.09
C LYS A 446 21.11 17.56 11.58
N ALA A 447 21.07 18.61 12.38
CA ALA A 447 22.27 19.19 12.99
C ALA A 447 23.01 18.18 13.91
N GLU A 448 22.28 17.36 14.68
CA GLU A 448 22.89 16.31 15.51
C GLU A 448 23.57 15.22 14.67
N VAL A 449 22.95 14.79 13.58
CA VAL A 449 23.54 13.82 12.64
C VAL A 449 24.79 14.41 11.98
N HIS A 450 24.75 15.67 11.55
CA HIS A 450 25.93 16.35 10.98
C HIS A 450 27.09 16.40 11.98
N ALA A 451 26.83 16.78 13.23
CA ALA A 451 27.85 16.82 14.28
C ALA A 451 28.48 15.43 14.51
N MET A 452 27.68 14.38 14.45
CA MET A 452 28.16 13.00 14.60
C MET A 452 28.98 12.54 13.39
N ILE A 453 28.56 12.84 12.15
CA ILE A 453 29.35 12.56 10.95
C ILE A 453 30.72 13.25 11.05
N ALA A 454 30.74 14.50 11.50
CA ALA A 454 31.98 15.26 11.71
C ALA A 454 32.89 14.61 12.77
N ASP A 455 32.33 14.19 13.91
CA ASP A 455 33.06 13.49 14.97
C ASP A 455 33.65 12.15 14.50
N LEU A 456 32.89 11.35 13.74
CA LEU A 456 33.35 10.08 13.19
C LEU A 456 34.48 10.27 12.17
N ALA A 457 34.34 11.24 11.28
CA ALA A 457 35.39 11.58 10.32
C ALA A 457 36.67 12.05 11.04
N ALA A 458 36.55 12.87 12.09
CA ALA A 458 37.68 13.30 12.92
C ALA A 458 38.39 12.12 13.63
N GLN A 459 37.66 11.04 13.93
CA GLN A 459 38.21 9.79 14.47
C GLN A 459 38.87 8.88 13.40
N GLY A 460 38.92 9.34 12.15
CA GLY A 460 39.57 8.62 11.03
C GLY A 460 38.64 7.71 10.23
N MET A 461 37.32 7.73 10.48
CA MET A 461 36.34 7.01 9.66
C MET A 461 36.31 7.57 8.23
N ALA A 462 36.36 6.69 7.23
CA ALA A 462 36.19 7.08 5.84
C ALA A 462 34.69 7.10 5.50
N ILE A 463 34.13 8.22 5.03
CA ILE A 463 32.69 8.39 4.85
C ILE A 463 32.35 8.74 3.40
N VAL A 464 31.41 8.02 2.81
CA VAL A 464 30.73 8.44 1.57
C VAL A 464 29.39 9.04 1.95
N LEU A 465 29.14 10.29 1.60
CA LEU A 465 27.90 11.00 1.86
C LEU A 465 27.15 11.23 0.56
N ILE A 466 25.99 10.60 0.39
CA ILE A 466 25.05 10.87 -0.69
C ILE A 466 23.95 11.74 -0.10
N SER A 467 23.69 12.90 -0.72
CA SER A 467 22.57 13.76 -0.35
C SER A 467 22.05 14.49 -1.58
N SER A 468 20.74 14.64 -1.65
CA SER A 468 20.01 15.42 -2.64
C SER A 468 19.96 16.90 -2.27
N GLU A 469 20.28 17.24 -1.01
CA GLU A 469 20.36 18.61 -0.52
C GLU A 469 21.77 19.18 -0.73
N MET A 470 21.89 20.07 -1.72
CA MET A 470 23.17 20.71 -2.05
C MET A 470 23.86 21.42 -0.86
N PRO A 471 23.13 22.15 0.00
CA PRO A 471 23.74 22.77 1.18
C PRO A 471 24.40 21.76 2.13
N GLU A 472 23.85 20.55 2.24
CA GLU A 472 24.41 19.48 3.06
C GLU A 472 25.72 18.96 2.46
N LEU A 473 25.76 18.68 1.15
CA LEU A 473 27.00 18.25 0.50
C LEU A 473 28.10 19.33 0.63
N ILE A 474 27.78 20.60 0.36
CA ILE A 474 28.74 21.71 0.43
C ILE A 474 29.22 21.93 1.86
N GLY A 475 28.33 21.87 2.85
CA GLY A 475 28.69 22.05 4.26
C GLY A 475 29.48 20.86 4.83
N MET A 476 29.16 19.64 4.37
CA MET A 476 29.64 18.40 4.99
C MET A 476 30.77 17.67 4.25
N CYS A 477 31.02 17.94 2.97
CA CYS A 477 32.00 17.15 2.22
C CYS A 477 33.35 17.85 2.11
N ASP A 478 34.42 17.06 2.11
CA ASP A 478 35.78 17.52 1.82
C ASP A 478 36.01 17.58 0.30
N ARG A 479 35.40 16.64 -0.42
CA ARG A 479 35.35 16.57 -1.88
C ARG A 479 33.96 16.14 -2.33
N ILE A 480 33.50 16.65 -3.47
CA ILE A 480 32.19 16.32 -4.04
C ILE A 480 32.40 15.84 -5.47
N ILE A 481 31.99 14.61 -5.76
CA ILE A 481 31.87 14.09 -7.12
C ILE A 481 30.44 14.35 -7.59
N VAL A 482 30.30 14.95 -8.77
CA VAL A 482 29.00 15.23 -9.38
C VAL A 482 28.73 14.21 -10.48
N LEU A 483 27.56 13.59 -10.37
CA LEU A 483 27.07 12.59 -11.32
C LEU A 483 25.95 13.16 -12.16
N ARG A 484 25.95 12.80 -13.44
CA ARG A 484 24.88 13.08 -14.40
C ARG A 484 24.71 11.89 -15.31
N GLU A 485 23.48 11.37 -15.37
CA GLU A 485 23.12 10.22 -16.22
C GLU A 485 24.11 9.04 -16.08
N GLY A 486 24.52 8.75 -14.84
CA GLY A 486 25.42 7.64 -14.55
C GLY A 486 26.90 7.91 -14.87
N ARG A 487 27.31 9.14 -15.18
CA ARG A 487 28.70 9.52 -15.44
C ARG A 487 29.19 10.58 -14.46
N GLN A 488 30.47 10.50 -14.11
CA GLN A 488 31.17 11.55 -13.37
C GLN A 488 31.44 12.74 -14.29
N THR A 489 30.82 13.89 -14.01
CA THR A 489 30.95 15.11 -14.83
C THR A 489 31.87 16.15 -14.23
N ALA A 490 32.00 16.19 -12.90
CA ALA A 490 32.88 17.11 -12.21
C ALA A 490 33.30 16.56 -10.85
N GLU A 491 34.39 17.11 -10.34
CA GLU A 491 34.84 16.91 -8.96
C GLU A 491 35.25 18.26 -8.38
N PHE A 492 34.80 18.55 -7.16
CA PHE A 492 35.07 19.81 -6.47
C PHE A 492 35.68 19.55 -5.10
N SER A 493 36.77 20.25 -4.79
CA SER A 493 37.30 20.31 -3.42
C SER A 493 36.51 21.29 -2.56
N ARG A 494 36.58 21.14 -1.24
CA ARG A 494 35.99 22.06 -0.25
C ARG A 494 36.35 23.52 -0.58
N GLY A 495 35.34 24.39 -0.63
CA GLY A 495 35.49 25.82 -0.97
C GLY A 495 35.45 26.15 -2.47
N GLN A 496 35.61 25.17 -3.36
CA GLN A 496 35.44 25.37 -4.82
C GLN A 496 33.99 25.14 -5.28
N ALA A 497 33.24 24.30 -4.55
CA ALA A 497 31.85 23.99 -4.81
C ALA A 497 30.93 25.13 -4.36
N THR A 498 30.23 25.75 -5.31
CA THR A 498 29.05 26.57 -5.04
C THR A 498 27.81 25.83 -5.53
N GLN A 499 26.63 26.15 -4.98
CA GLN A 499 25.37 25.52 -5.40
C GLN A 499 25.16 25.64 -6.92
N GLU A 500 25.49 26.79 -7.51
CA GLU A 500 25.41 27.03 -8.95
C GLU A 500 26.35 26.13 -9.75
N LYS A 501 27.63 26.02 -9.36
CA LYS A 501 28.61 25.20 -10.08
C LYS A 501 28.27 23.72 -10.04
N VAL A 502 27.79 23.23 -8.90
CA VAL A 502 27.38 21.82 -8.77
C VAL A 502 26.12 21.56 -9.59
N LEU A 503 25.15 22.47 -9.57
CA LEU A 503 23.94 22.36 -10.38
C LEU A 503 24.26 22.41 -11.88
N GLU A 504 25.14 23.30 -12.31
CA GLU A 504 25.60 23.41 -13.70
C GLU A 504 26.26 22.10 -14.16
N ALA A 505 27.16 21.52 -13.33
CA ALA A 505 27.78 20.23 -13.61
C ALA A 505 26.77 19.07 -13.69
N ALA A 506 25.64 19.18 -12.97
CA ALA A 506 24.55 18.21 -13.00
C ALA A 506 23.55 18.44 -14.16
N THR A 507 23.52 19.61 -14.80
CA THR A 507 22.46 20.02 -15.76
C THR A 507 22.94 20.43 -17.16
N ARG A 508 24.22 20.74 -17.36
CA ARG A 508 24.73 21.32 -18.64
C ARG A 508 24.37 20.45 -19.85
N THR A 509 23.59 21.02 -20.75
CA THR A 509 22.96 20.33 -21.88
C THR A 509 23.91 20.31 -23.09
N ASP A 510 24.19 19.12 -23.64
CA ASP A 510 24.51 19.00 -25.07
C ASP A 510 23.19 18.78 -25.80
N GLU A 511 22.58 19.87 -26.28
CA GLU A 511 21.22 19.92 -26.84
C GLU A 511 21.00 19.14 -28.15
N ARG A 512 21.91 18.28 -28.60
CA ARG A 512 21.78 17.60 -29.91
C ARG A 512 21.50 16.09 -29.87
N ALA A 513 21.59 15.42 -28.71
CA ALA A 513 21.47 13.96 -28.65
C ALA A 513 20.14 13.43 -28.07
N GLY A 514 19.50 14.17 -27.16
CA GLY A 514 18.36 13.67 -26.36
C GLY A 514 17.02 13.55 -27.12
N GLN A 515 16.78 14.43 -28.10
CA GLN A 515 15.50 14.44 -28.83
C GLN A 515 15.41 13.34 -29.91
N ALA A 516 16.53 12.91 -30.50
CA ALA A 516 16.54 11.85 -31.51
C ALA A 516 16.29 10.46 -30.88
N ALA A 517 16.88 10.18 -29.72
CA ALA A 517 16.79 8.87 -29.06
C ALA A 517 15.42 8.59 -28.40
N GLN A 518 14.68 9.63 -27.98
CA GLN A 518 13.33 9.49 -27.42
C GLN A 518 12.28 9.26 -28.53
N ILE A 519 12.47 9.85 -29.71
CA ILE A 519 11.54 9.68 -30.84
C ILE A 519 11.70 8.28 -31.45
N GLU A 520 12.91 7.74 -31.54
CA GLU A 520 13.13 6.36 -32.02
C GLU A 520 12.59 5.29 -31.06
N ARG A 521 12.77 5.45 -29.74
CA ARG A 521 12.27 4.49 -28.74
C ARG A 521 10.75 4.49 -28.61
N ALA A 522 10.10 5.65 -28.75
CA ALA A 522 8.65 5.73 -28.78
C ALA A 522 8.05 5.07 -30.03
N ALA A 523 8.73 5.19 -31.18
CA ALA A 523 8.32 4.57 -32.43
C ALA A 523 8.52 3.03 -32.45
N GLU A 524 9.50 2.50 -31.70
CA GLU A 524 9.70 1.05 -31.54
C GLU A 524 8.69 0.39 -30.59
N GLU A 525 8.28 1.07 -29.51
CA GLU A 525 7.25 0.53 -28.60
C GLU A 525 5.85 0.50 -29.24
N GLU A 526 5.57 1.39 -30.19
CA GLU A 526 4.29 1.41 -30.91
C GLU A 526 4.18 0.31 -31.97
N LYS A 527 5.31 -0.14 -32.53
CA LYS A 527 5.39 -1.26 -33.50
C LYS A 527 5.32 -2.65 -32.86
N ALA A 528 5.42 -2.76 -31.54
CA ALA A 528 5.40 -4.05 -30.82
C ALA A 528 3.99 -4.58 -30.46
N LYS A 529 2.91 -3.97 -30.97
CA LYS A 529 1.54 -4.51 -30.83
C LYS A 529 1.20 -5.42 -32.00
N GLY A 530 1.70 -6.66 -31.94
CA GLY A 530 1.34 -7.70 -32.89
C GLY A 530 -0.13 -8.13 -32.76
N PRO A 531 -0.70 -8.77 -33.80
CA PRO A 531 -2.10 -9.25 -33.82
C PRO A 531 -2.43 -10.32 -32.77
N PHE A 532 -1.44 -10.78 -32.01
CA PHE A 532 -1.55 -11.80 -30.96
C PHE A 532 -1.58 -11.24 -29.53
N ASP A 533 -1.66 -9.91 -29.32
CA ASP A 533 -1.74 -9.32 -27.97
C ASP A 533 -3.04 -9.71 -27.22
N PHE A 534 -4.04 -10.22 -27.95
CA PHE A 534 -5.25 -10.85 -27.40
C PHE A 534 -4.97 -12.15 -26.64
N LEU A 535 -3.92 -12.91 -26.99
CA LEU A 535 -3.53 -14.16 -26.28
C LEU A 535 -2.96 -13.91 -24.87
N LYS A 536 -2.64 -12.67 -24.50
CA LYS A 536 -2.13 -12.35 -23.15
C LYS A 536 -3.22 -12.25 -22.08
N ARG A 537 -4.51 -12.36 -22.44
CA ARG A 537 -5.59 -12.33 -21.45
C ARG A 537 -5.71 -13.66 -20.73
N ARG A 538 -5.63 -13.62 -19.40
CA ARG A 538 -5.76 -14.76 -18.47
C ARG A 538 -6.96 -15.67 -18.78
N GLU A 539 -8.08 -15.08 -19.19
CA GLU A 539 -9.30 -15.77 -19.59
C GLU A 539 -9.08 -16.75 -20.75
N PHE A 540 -8.22 -16.39 -21.71
CA PHE A 540 -7.86 -17.25 -22.84
C PHE A 540 -6.92 -18.39 -22.41
N GLY A 541 -6.01 -18.13 -21.46
CA GLY A 541 -5.16 -19.16 -20.86
C GLY A 541 -5.97 -20.25 -20.16
N LEU A 542 -7.02 -19.87 -19.42
CA LEU A 542 -7.95 -20.83 -18.79
C LEU A 542 -8.75 -21.62 -19.84
N LEU A 543 -9.26 -20.94 -20.87
CA LEU A 543 -9.96 -21.59 -21.98
C LEU A 543 -9.04 -22.62 -22.69
N ALA A 544 -7.79 -22.23 -22.96
CA ALA A 544 -6.80 -23.10 -23.59
C ALA A 544 -6.45 -24.31 -22.70
N ALA A 545 -6.29 -24.12 -21.39
CA ALA A 545 -6.07 -25.22 -20.45
C ALA A 545 -7.26 -26.19 -20.41
N MET A 546 -8.48 -25.64 -20.45
CA MET A 546 -9.71 -26.43 -20.48
C MET A 546 -9.81 -27.26 -21.78
N LEU A 547 -9.50 -26.66 -22.94
CA LEU A 547 -9.44 -27.35 -24.23
C LEU A 547 -8.32 -28.40 -24.30
N ALA A 548 -7.15 -28.11 -23.71
CA ALA A 548 -6.02 -29.04 -23.67
C ALA A 548 -6.31 -30.33 -22.91
N VAL A 549 -7.25 -30.31 -21.96
CA VAL A 549 -7.74 -31.51 -21.28
C VAL A 549 -8.96 -32.11 -22.00
N ALA A 550 -9.87 -31.26 -22.48
CA ALA A 550 -11.10 -31.73 -23.10
C ALA A 550 -10.89 -32.47 -24.42
N ILE A 551 -9.99 -31.98 -25.29
CA ILE A 551 -9.78 -32.58 -26.61
C ILE A 551 -9.19 -34.00 -26.49
N PRO A 552 -8.08 -34.25 -25.78
CA PRO A 552 -7.53 -35.60 -25.67
C PRO A 552 -8.48 -36.58 -24.99
N VAL A 553 -9.18 -36.14 -23.94
CA VAL A 553 -10.13 -37.02 -23.24
C VAL A 553 -11.35 -37.33 -24.10
N THR A 554 -11.82 -36.38 -24.91
CA THR A 554 -12.92 -36.64 -25.86
C THR A 554 -12.52 -37.66 -26.92
N ILE A 555 -11.27 -37.62 -27.40
CA ILE A 555 -10.74 -38.60 -28.34
C ILE A 555 -10.71 -40.01 -27.72
N ILE A 556 -10.31 -40.12 -26.45
CA ILE A 556 -10.26 -41.40 -25.71
C ILE A 556 -11.66 -41.88 -25.33
N ASN A 557 -12.54 -40.97 -24.93
CA ASN A 557 -13.88 -41.26 -24.43
C ASN A 557 -14.90 -40.25 -24.97
N PRO A 558 -15.58 -40.55 -26.10
CA PRO A 558 -16.56 -39.66 -26.71
C PRO A 558 -17.73 -39.30 -25.81
N ARG A 559 -17.96 -40.03 -24.71
CA ARG A 559 -19.00 -39.69 -23.71
C ARG A 559 -18.75 -38.33 -23.06
N MET A 560 -17.52 -37.81 -23.09
CA MET A 560 -17.17 -36.49 -22.58
C MET A 560 -18.03 -35.36 -23.17
N VAL A 561 -18.40 -35.45 -24.45
CA VAL A 561 -19.23 -34.43 -25.12
C VAL A 561 -20.69 -34.87 -25.30
N SER A 562 -21.10 -35.98 -24.68
CA SER A 562 -22.49 -36.44 -24.74
C SER A 562 -23.44 -35.45 -24.06
N ALA A 563 -24.66 -35.31 -24.57
CA ALA A 563 -25.66 -34.39 -24.01
C ALA A 563 -25.97 -34.66 -22.54
N ALA A 564 -25.98 -35.93 -22.12
CA ALA A 564 -26.16 -36.33 -20.72
C ALA A 564 -24.99 -35.86 -19.85
N ASN A 565 -23.75 -36.07 -20.29
CA ASN A 565 -22.56 -35.60 -19.57
C ASN A 565 -22.50 -34.07 -19.51
N LEU A 566 -22.77 -33.37 -20.61
CA LEU A 566 -22.81 -31.90 -20.64
C LEU A 566 -23.87 -31.34 -19.70
N THR A 567 -25.04 -31.98 -19.63
CA THR A 567 -26.09 -31.60 -18.67
C THR A 567 -25.59 -31.80 -17.23
N ALA A 568 -25.02 -32.97 -16.91
CA ALA A 568 -24.50 -33.27 -15.58
C ALA A 568 -23.40 -32.28 -15.16
N VAL A 569 -22.41 -32.04 -16.04
CA VAL A 569 -21.32 -31.06 -15.84
C VAL A 569 -21.88 -29.65 -15.68
N SER A 570 -22.88 -29.24 -16.46
CA SER A 570 -23.47 -27.89 -16.32
C SER A 570 -24.12 -27.66 -14.94
N MET A 571 -24.77 -28.69 -14.40
CA MET A 571 -25.40 -28.61 -13.09
C MET A 571 -24.36 -28.62 -11.95
N ASP A 572 -23.28 -29.42 -12.06
CA ASP A 572 -22.17 -29.38 -11.10
C ASP A 572 -21.42 -28.04 -11.18
N ALA A 573 -21.27 -27.48 -12.38
CA ALA A 573 -20.69 -26.17 -12.59
C ALA A 573 -21.54 -25.09 -11.91
N ALA A 574 -22.87 -25.16 -12.02
CA ALA A 574 -23.78 -24.23 -11.35
C ALA A 574 -23.57 -24.21 -9.82
N LEU A 575 -23.46 -25.39 -9.18
CA LEU A 575 -23.15 -25.48 -7.73
C LEU A 575 -21.78 -24.87 -7.41
N LEU A 576 -20.74 -25.26 -8.14
CA LEU A 576 -19.38 -24.77 -7.88
C LEU A 576 -19.27 -23.26 -8.13
N ILE A 577 -19.95 -22.70 -9.13
CA ILE A 577 -19.97 -21.26 -9.42
C ILE A 577 -20.61 -20.47 -8.28
N VAL A 578 -21.74 -20.95 -7.72
CA VAL A 578 -22.39 -20.30 -6.57
C VAL A 578 -21.47 -20.32 -5.34
N ALA A 579 -20.84 -21.46 -5.06
CA ALA A 579 -19.87 -21.57 -3.98
C ALA A 579 -18.61 -20.72 -4.22
N ALA A 580 -18.14 -20.64 -5.47
CA ALA A 580 -17.00 -19.79 -5.86
C ALA A 580 -17.31 -18.30 -5.70
N LEU A 581 -18.55 -17.89 -6.00
CA LEU A 581 -19.02 -16.53 -5.74
C LEU A 581 -19.04 -16.23 -4.23
N ALA A 582 -19.54 -17.14 -3.41
CA ALA A 582 -19.49 -17.02 -1.96
C ALA A 582 -18.05 -16.80 -1.48
N GLN A 583 -17.12 -17.62 -1.95
CA GLN A 583 -15.70 -17.48 -1.60
C GLN A 583 -15.08 -16.19 -2.14
N MET A 584 -15.46 -15.76 -3.35
CA MET A 584 -14.99 -14.52 -3.94
C MET A 584 -15.35 -13.32 -3.05
N LEU A 585 -16.57 -13.27 -2.50
CA LEU A 585 -17.00 -12.17 -1.61
C LEU A 585 -16.09 -12.06 -0.38
N VAL A 586 -15.64 -13.18 0.18
CA VAL A 586 -14.71 -13.20 1.31
C VAL A 586 -13.29 -12.86 0.86
N LEU A 587 -12.81 -13.47 -0.23
CA LEU A 587 -11.45 -13.27 -0.77
C LEU A 587 -11.18 -11.82 -1.16
N ILE A 588 -12.11 -11.13 -1.81
CA ILE A 588 -11.91 -9.72 -2.21
C ILE A 588 -11.73 -8.79 -1.02
N THR A 589 -12.12 -9.21 0.21
CA THR A 589 -11.88 -8.48 1.46
C THR A 589 -10.60 -8.88 2.18
N ARG A 590 -9.70 -9.64 1.53
CA ARG A 590 -8.45 -10.17 2.09
C ARG A 590 -8.65 -11.23 3.20
N ASN A 591 -9.79 -11.91 3.17
CA ASN A 591 -10.11 -13.02 4.08
C ASN A 591 -10.25 -14.33 3.30
N ILE A 592 -10.09 -15.46 3.98
CA ILE A 592 -10.33 -16.79 3.38
C ILE A 592 -11.32 -17.51 4.27
N ASP A 593 -12.41 -18.01 3.69
CA ASP A 593 -13.33 -18.92 4.37
C ASP A 593 -13.01 -20.37 4.02
N LEU A 594 -12.48 -21.11 4.99
CA LEU A 594 -12.24 -22.56 4.87
C LEU A 594 -13.46 -23.39 5.30
N SER A 595 -14.43 -22.77 5.97
CA SER A 595 -15.62 -23.44 6.49
C SER A 595 -16.74 -23.60 5.47
N ILE A 596 -16.63 -22.97 4.28
CA ILE A 596 -17.69 -22.94 3.26
C ILE A 596 -18.28 -24.33 2.94
N ALA A 597 -17.44 -25.36 2.84
CA ALA A 597 -17.90 -26.72 2.58
C ALA A 597 -18.58 -27.37 3.80
N ALA A 598 -18.12 -27.09 5.01
CA ALA A 598 -18.79 -27.52 6.24
C ALA A 598 -20.16 -26.84 6.39
N VAL A 599 -20.27 -25.56 5.99
CA VAL A 599 -21.54 -24.83 5.93
C VAL A 599 -22.49 -25.46 4.91
N ILE A 600 -22.01 -25.77 3.69
CA ILE A 600 -22.79 -26.48 2.67
C ILE A 600 -23.30 -27.82 3.21
N GLY A 601 -22.44 -28.62 3.84
CA GLY A 601 -22.80 -29.93 4.40
C GLY A 601 -23.83 -29.84 5.53
N LEU A 602 -23.61 -28.95 6.50
CA LEU A 602 -24.54 -28.72 7.61
C LEU A 602 -25.90 -28.21 7.11
N SER A 603 -25.90 -27.23 6.21
CA SER A 603 -27.13 -26.69 5.62
C SER A 603 -27.86 -27.73 4.77
N ALA A 604 -27.14 -28.59 4.04
CA ALA A 604 -27.73 -29.67 3.24
C ALA A 604 -28.45 -30.71 4.12
N TYR A 605 -27.80 -31.19 5.18
CA TYR A 605 -28.40 -32.18 6.09
C TYR A 605 -29.61 -31.58 6.82
N MET A 606 -29.47 -30.39 7.39
CA MET A 606 -30.57 -29.73 8.10
C MET A 606 -31.75 -29.46 7.17
N ALA A 607 -31.53 -28.99 5.94
CA ALA A 607 -32.59 -28.79 4.97
C ALA A 607 -33.31 -30.10 4.61
N ALA A 608 -32.56 -31.17 4.30
CA ALA A 608 -33.13 -32.47 3.97
C ALA A 608 -33.95 -33.05 5.15
N SER A 609 -33.43 -32.95 6.37
CA SER A 609 -34.15 -33.39 7.58
C SER A 609 -35.44 -32.61 7.86
N MET A 610 -35.47 -31.30 7.54
CA MET A 610 -36.69 -30.50 7.68
C MET A 610 -37.73 -30.84 6.60
N VAL A 611 -37.30 -31.13 5.37
CA VAL A 611 -38.19 -31.58 4.30
C VAL A 611 -38.79 -32.94 4.64
N GLN A 612 -37.98 -33.86 5.18
CA GLN A 612 -38.43 -35.17 5.69
C GLN A 612 -39.45 -35.00 6.84
N ALA A 613 -39.18 -34.11 7.80
CA ALA A 613 -40.04 -33.88 8.96
C ALA A 613 -41.37 -33.16 8.61
N TYR A 614 -41.36 -32.31 7.58
CA TYR A 614 -42.53 -31.50 7.19
C TYR A 614 -42.84 -31.60 5.68
N PRO A 615 -43.31 -32.75 5.17
CA PRO A 615 -43.54 -32.94 3.74
C PRO A 615 -44.53 -31.95 3.10
N GLY A 616 -45.44 -31.37 3.90
CA GLY A 616 -46.45 -30.40 3.43
C GLY A 616 -45.94 -28.99 3.11
N LEU A 617 -44.71 -28.64 3.54
CA LEU A 617 -44.08 -27.34 3.24
C LEU A 617 -42.95 -27.45 2.19
N ASP A 618 -42.65 -28.69 1.79
CA ASP A 618 -41.85 -29.13 0.64
C ASP A 618 -40.57 -28.28 0.40
N ILE A 619 -40.45 -27.62 -0.76
CA ILE A 619 -39.24 -26.89 -1.17
C ILE A 619 -38.95 -25.66 -0.29
N GLY A 620 -40.00 -24.98 0.19
CA GLY A 620 -39.87 -23.69 0.87
C GLY A 620 -39.15 -23.80 2.21
N ILE A 621 -39.50 -24.81 3.02
CA ILE A 621 -38.89 -25.00 4.34
C ILE A 621 -37.42 -25.42 4.22
N GLY A 622 -37.08 -26.26 3.24
CA GLY A 622 -35.70 -26.66 2.97
C GLY A 622 -34.81 -25.48 2.58
N LEU A 623 -35.26 -24.62 1.65
CA LEU A 623 -34.51 -23.43 1.23
C LEU A 623 -34.32 -22.42 2.37
N ILE A 624 -35.39 -22.12 3.13
CA ILE A 624 -35.33 -21.19 4.26
C ILE A 624 -34.37 -21.70 5.33
N THR A 625 -34.48 -22.99 5.69
CA THR A 625 -33.60 -23.62 6.69
C THR A 625 -32.14 -23.54 6.25
N ALA A 626 -31.85 -23.92 5.01
CA ALA A 626 -30.48 -23.92 4.49
C ALA A 626 -29.88 -22.50 4.51
N CYS A 627 -30.63 -21.50 4.02
CA CYS A 627 -30.18 -20.10 3.99
C CYS A 627 -30.02 -19.53 5.41
N ALA A 628 -30.90 -19.87 6.35
CA ALA A 628 -30.82 -19.41 7.73
C ALA A 628 -29.59 -19.99 8.45
N VAL A 629 -29.35 -21.30 8.32
CA VAL A 629 -28.17 -21.98 8.88
C VAL A 629 -26.89 -21.40 8.28
N GLY A 630 -26.84 -21.28 6.95
CA GLY A 630 -25.68 -20.75 6.25
C GLY A 630 -25.40 -19.28 6.60
N GLY A 631 -26.43 -18.43 6.58
CA GLY A 631 -26.34 -17.03 6.96
C GLY A 631 -25.88 -16.84 8.40
N PHE A 632 -26.40 -17.65 9.34
CA PHE A 632 -25.95 -17.64 10.73
C PHE A 632 -24.48 -18.04 10.87
N ALA A 633 -24.07 -19.14 10.22
CA ALA A 633 -22.67 -19.59 10.24
C ALA A 633 -21.71 -18.53 9.67
N GLY A 634 -22.08 -17.91 8.54
CA GLY A 634 -21.34 -16.81 7.94
C GLY A 634 -21.24 -15.60 8.86
N LEU A 635 -22.36 -15.12 9.40
CA LEU A 635 -22.37 -13.99 10.33
C LEU A 635 -21.56 -14.26 11.60
N LEU A 636 -21.61 -15.49 12.14
CA LEU A 636 -20.80 -15.90 13.29
C LEU A 636 -19.31 -15.81 12.97
N ASN A 637 -18.88 -16.36 11.84
CA ASN A 637 -17.48 -16.24 11.41
C ASN A 637 -17.07 -14.78 11.21
N GLY A 638 -17.86 -14.00 10.47
CA GLY A 638 -17.60 -12.58 10.26
C GLY A 638 -17.53 -11.76 11.54
N LEU A 639 -18.37 -12.08 12.53
CA LEU A 639 -18.39 -11.42 13.83
C LEU A 639 -17.13 -11.71 14.65
N VAL A 640 -16.70 -12.98 14.70
CA VAL A 640 -15.48 -13.38 15.42
C VAL A 640 -14.24 -12.78 14.76
N VAL A 641 -14.18 -12.75 13.42
CA VAL A 641 -13.08 -12.11 12.68
C VAL A 641 -13.01 -10.62 12.98
N THR A 642 -14.14 -9.92 12.90
CA THR A 642 -14.18 -8.46 13.04
C THR A 642 -14.06 -7.98 14.49
N ARG A 643 -14.88 -8.52 15.41
CA ARG A 643 -14.85 -8.11 16.84
C ARG A 643 -13.75 -8.79 17.63
N GLY A 644 -13.48 -10.07 17.34
CA GLY A 644 -12.40 -10.81 18.00
C GLY A 644 -11.01 -10.41 17.51
N LYS A 645 -10.91 -9.70 16.36
CA LYS A 645 -9.65 -9.38 15.68
C LYS A 645 -8.78 -10.62 15.44
N ILE A 646 -9.42 -11.77 15.24
CA ILE A 646 -8.77 -13.05 15.00
C ILE A 646 -8.63 -13.25 13.49
N PRO A 647 -7.46 -13.71 12.99
CA PRO A 647 -7.30 -14.01 11.57
C PRO A 647 -8.38 -14.97 11.04
N ALA A 648 -9.00 -14.65 9.89
CA ALA A 648 -10.10 -15.42 9.31
C ALA A 648 -9.79 -16.91 9.10
N ILE A 649 -8.55 -17.26 8.74
CA ILE A 649 -8.12 -18.65 8.57
C ILE A 649 -8.29 -19.44 9.87
N VAL A 650 -7.93 -18.86 11.02
CA VAL A 650 -8.04 -19.52 12.32
C VAL A 650 -9.50 -19.71 12.70
N VAL A 651 -10.31 -18.66 12.55
CA VAL A 651 -11.75 -18.70 12.84
C VAL A 651 -12.44 -19.74 11.98
N THR A 652 -12.13 -19.77 10.68
CA THR A 652 -12.82 -20.63 9.71
C THR A 652 -12.36 -22.08 9.79
N LEU A 653 -11.12 -22.37 10.19
CA LEU A 653 -10.69 -23.74 10.54
C LEU A 653 -11.37 -24.26 11.80
N ALA A 654 -11.49 -23.42 12.83
CA ALA A 654 -12.17 -23.78 14.06
C ALA A 654 -13.67 -24.02 13.82
N SER A 655 -14.35 -23.08 13.15
CA SER A 655 -15.77 -23.21 12.83
C SER A 655 -16.05 -24.36 11.87
N MET A 656 -15.19 -24.62 10.89
CA MET A 656 -15.27 -25.81 10.03
C MET A 656 -15.32 -27.10 10.86
N SER A 657 -14.45 -27.22 11.88
CA SER A 657 -14.41 -28.39 12.75
C SER A 657 -15.65 -28.48 13.64
N ILE A 658 -16.11 -27.35 14.17
CA ILE A 658 -17.33 -27.25 14.99
C ILE A 658 -18.58 -27.61 14.17
N PHE A 659 -18.75 -27.04 12.98
CA PHE A 659 -19.90 -27.29 12.10
C PHE A 659 -19.94 -28.74 11.62
N ARG A 660 -18.79 -29.34 11.31
CA ARG A 660 -18.70 -30.78 11.00
C ARG A 660 -19.06 -31.64 12.21
N GLY A 661 -18.61 -31.26 13.41
CA GLY A 661 -18.99 -31.90 14.66
C GLY A 661 -20.49 -31.84 14.90
N PHE A 662 -21.11 -30.67 14.77
CA PHE A 662 -22.56 -30.49 14.86
C PHE A 662 -23.31 -31.33 13.82
N ASN A 663 -22.85 -31.33 12.57
CA ASN A 663 -23.45 -32.13 11.50
C ASN A 663 -23.38 -33.62 11.85
N SER A 664 -22.25 -34.10 12.37
CA SER A 664 -22.08 -35.50 12.78
C SER A 664 -22.94 -35.89 13.98
N ILE A 665 -23.10 -35.00 14.97
CA ILE A 665 -23.96 -35.23 16.14
C ILE A 665 -25.43 -35.28 15.72
N TRP A 666 -25.84 -34.33 14.87
CA TRP A 666 -27.20 -34.26 14.37
C TRP A 666 -27.55 -35.46 13.49
N ALA A 667 -26.63 -35.85 12.61
CA ALA A 667 -26.82 -37.03 11.78
C ALA A 667 -26.89 -38.31 12.60
N ALA A 668 -26.21 -38.38 13.76
CA ALA A 668 -26.20 -39.55 14.65
C ALA A 668 -25.82 -40.88 13.97
N GLY A 669 -25.16 -40.83 12.80
CA GLY A 669 -24.84 -41.99 11.96
C GLY A 669 -25.89 -42.32 10.90
N ASP A 670 -27.04 -41.65 10.92
CA ASP A 670 -28.10 -41.76 9.91
C ASP A 670 -27.77 -40.94 8.65
N GLN A 671 -28.53 -41.24 7.60
CA GLN A 671 -28.51 -40.53 6.32
C GLN A 671 -29.93 -40.25 5.89
N VAL A 672 -30.18 -39.08 5.30
CA VAL A 672 -31.46 -38.78 4.66
C VAL A 672 -31.41 -39.34 3.24
N SER A 673 -32.30 -40.28 2.93
CA SER A 673 -32.36 -40.98 1.64
C SER A 673 -33.41 -40.39 0.70
N ALA A 674 -33.32 -40.74 -0.58
CA ALA A 674 -34.18 -40.17 -1.62
C ALA A 674 -35.67 -40.48 -1.42
N ASP A 675 -35.98 -41.63 -0.84
CA ASP A 675 -37.33 -42.11 -0.52
C ASP A 675 -37.95 -41.42 0.69
N GLU A 676 -37.16 -40.71 1.48
CA GLU A 676 -37.60 -40.02 2.69
C GLU A 676 -37.95 -38.54 2.47
N VAL A 677 -37.68 -38.03 1.27
CA VAL A 677 -37.98 -36.65 0.84
C VAL A 677 -38.99 -36.64 -0.31
N THR A 678 -39.67 -35.52 -0.48
CA THR A 678 -40.68 -35.34 -1.52
C THR A 678 -40.06 -35.38 -2.93
N GLN A 679 -40.82 -35.88 -3.90
CA GLN A 679 -40.36 -35.88 -5.31
C GLN A 679 -40.13 -34.46 -5.84
N ALA A 680 -40.95 -33.49 -5.44
CA ALA A 680 -40.75 -32.10 -5.86
C ALA A 680 -39.42 -31.51 -5.35
N TRP A 681 -38.95 -31.92 -4.17
CA TRP A 681 -37.63 -31.57 -3.66
C TRP A 681 -36.51 -32.14 -4.53
N LEU A 682 -36.59 -33.42 -4.91
CA LEU A 682 -35.61 -34.07 -5.79
C LEU A 682 -35.61 -33.47 -7.20
N ASP A 683 -36.79 -33.19 -7.74
CA ASP A 683 -36.95 -32.66 -9.09
C ASP A 683 -36.56 -31.18 -9.20
N MET A 684 -36.49 -30.43 -8.09
CA MET A 684 -36.17 -29.00 -8.08
C MET A 684 -34.92 -28.66 -8.90
N THR A 685 -33.85 -29.45 -8.79
CA THR A 685 -32.60 -29.15 -9.52
C THR A 685 -32.61 -29.71 -10.95
N GLY A 686 -33.39 -30.77 -11.20
CA GLY A 686 -33.49 -31.48 -12.49
C GLY A 686 -34.48 -30.86 -13.48
N LEU A 687 -35.46 -30.10 -13.00
CA LEU A 687 -36.51 -29.49 -13.81
C LEU A 687 -35.90 -28.62 -14.93
N LYS A 688 -36.30 -28.86 -16.17
CA LYS A 688 -35.78 -28.12 -17.33
C LYS A 688 -36.77 -27.04 -17.77
N ILE A 689 -36.30 -25.80 -17.83
CA ILE A 689 -37.04 -24.68 -18.43
C ILE A 689 -36.34 -24.33 -19.74
N ALA A 690 -37.06 -24.41 -20.86
CA ALA A 690 -36.50 -24.20 -22.20
C ALA A 690 -35.24 -25.05 -22.50
N GLY A 691 -35.18 -26.28 -21.98
CA GLY A 691 -34.05 -27.20 -22.16
C GLY A 691 -32.87 -26.99 -21.19
N VAL A 692 -32.90 -25.94 -20.36
CA VAL A 692 -31.86 -25.63 -19.37
C VAL A 692 -32.30 -26.09 -17.97
N PRO A 693 -31.46 -26.82 -17.22
CA PRO A 693 -31.77 -27.19 -15.84
C PRO A 693 -32.00 -25.98 -14.93
N LEU A 694 -32.99 -26.06 -14.04
CA LEU A 694 -33.36 -24.97 -13.13
C LEU A 694 -32.19 -24.54 -12.24
N ILE A 695 -31.35 -25.47 -11.80
CA ILE A 695 -30.13 -25.13 -11.02
C ILE A 695 -29.16 -24.20 -11.77
N VAL A 696 -29.06 -24.34 -13.10
CA VAL A 696 -28.23 -23.47 -13.94
C VAL A 696 -28.86 -22.08 -14.04
N ILE A 697 -30.18 -22.01 -14.17
CA ILE A 697 -30.93 -20.74 -14.17
C ILE A 697 -30.76 -20.01 -12.83
N ILE A 698 -30.89 -20.73 -11.71
CA ILE A 698 -30.66 -20.19 -10.37
C ILE A 698 -29.24 -19.62 -10.25
N ALA A 699 -28.22 -20.36 -10.70
CA ALA A 699 -26.84 -19.87 -10.69
C ALA A 699 -26.65 -18.61 -11.55
N ILE A 700 -27.28 -18.52 -12.73
CA ILE A 700 -27.26 -17.32 -13.57
C ILE A 700 -27.91 -16.13 -12.85
N VAL A 701 -29.06 -16.32 -12.22
CA VAL A 701 -29.75 -15.27 -11.45
C VAL A 701 -28.88 -14.78 -10.29
N ILE A 702 -28.24 -15.70 -9.56
CA ILE A 702 -27.30 -15.39 -8.47
C ILE A 702 -26.08 -14.62 -9.01
N LEU A 703 -25.52 -15.00 -10.16
CA LEU A 703 -24.43 -14.28 -10.79
C LEU A 703 -24.84 -12.87 -11.23
N CYS A 704 -26.05 -12.71 -11.78
CA CYS A 704 -26.59 -11.39 -12.12
C CYS A 704 -26.77 -10.52 -10.86
N ALA A 705 -27.30 -11.07 -9.77
CA ALA A 705 -27.40 -10.38 -8.48
C ALA A 705 -26.02 -10.01 -7.93
N GLY A 706 -25.05 -10.93 -8.00
CA GLY A 706 -23.65 -10.68 -7.66
C GLY A 706 -23.01 -9.60 -8.52
N TYR A 707 -23.34 -9.52 -9.82
CA TYR A 707 -22.85 -8.48 -10.73
C TYR A 707 -23.39 -7.11 -10.31
N VAL A 708 -24.70 -7.02 -10.06
CA VAL A 708 -25.32 -5.77 -9.59
C VAL A 708 -24.69 -5.36 -8.27
N LEU A 709 -24.60 -6.26 -7.30
CA LEU A 709 -23.96 -5.98 -6.01
C LEU A 709 -22.53 -5.45 -6.19
N LEU A 710 -21.67 -6.17 -6.89
CA LEU A 710 -20.24 -5.89 -6.98
C LEU A 710 -19.86 -4.70 -7.87
N TYR A 711 -20.63 -4.43 -8.94
CA TYR A 711 -20.27 -3.44 -9.96
C TYR A 711 -21.26 -2.28 -10.10
N ARG A 712 -22.49 -2.41 -9.57
CA ARG A 712 -23.50 -1.33 -9.61
C ARG A 712 -23.77 -0.69 -8.25
N THR A 713 -23.27 -1.24 -7.14
CA THR A 713 -23.45 -0.63 -5.82
C THR A 713 -22.15 -0.11 -5.22
N ALA A 714 -22.23 0.98 -4.47
CA ALA A 714 -21.09 1.51 -3.72
C ALA A 714 -20.53 0.47 -2.72
N THR A 715 -21.42 -0.28 -2.05
CA THR A 715 -21.04 -1.35 -1.13
C THR A 715 -20.18 -2.43 -1.81
N GLY A 716 -20.49 -2.79 -3.05
CA GLY A 716 -19.67 -3.71 -3.84
C GLY A 716 -18.26 -3.18 -4.10
N ARG A 717 -18.12 -1.92 -4.50
CA ARG A 717 -16.80 -1.30 -4.73
C ARG A 717 -16.02 -1.12 -3.43
N GLU A 718 -16.69 -0.83 -2.32
CA GLU A 718 -16.10 -0.76 -0.99
C GLU A 718 -15.56 -2.12 -0.50
N LEU A 719 -16.14 -3.25 -0.92
CA LEU A 719 -15.58 -4.58 -0.63
C LEU A 719 -14.20 -4.77 -1.28
N PHE A 720 -14.05 -4.37 -2.55
CA PHE A 720 -12.75 -4.38 -3.23
C PHE A 720 -11.77 -3.39 -2.60
N ALA A 721 -12.22 -2.17 -2.28
CA ALA A 721 -11.37 -1.18 -1.61
C ALA A 721 -10.85 -1.69 -0.26
N THR A 722 -11.72 -2.35 0.51
CA THR A 722 -11.39 -2.97 1.81
C THR A 722 -10.27 -3.99 1.68
N GLY A 723 -10.29 -4.85 0.66
CA GLY A 723 -9.19 -5.80 0.45
C GLY A 723 -7.94 -5.19 -0.15
N SER A 724 -8.08 -4.17 -1.01
CA SER A 724 -6.94 -3.51 -1.67
C SER A 724 -6.08 -2.73 -0.67
N ASN A 725 -6.72 -1.90 0.17
CA ASN A 725 -6.03 -1.12 1.21
C ASN A 725 -6.97 -0.89 2.41
N PRO A 726 -6.99 -1.80 3.41
CA PRO A 726 -7.89 -1.69 4.56
C PRO A 726 -7.68 -0.41 5.39
N ASP A 727 -6.43 0.02 5.56
CA ASP A 727 -6.10 1.22 6.33
C ASP A 727 -6.50 2.49 5.58
N GLY A 728 -6.22 2.54 4.26
CA GLY A 728 -6.71 3.59 3.38
C GLY A 728 -8.24 3.69 3.35
N ALA A 729 -8.93 2.55 3.33
CA ALA A 729 -10.39 2.49 3.39
C ALA A 729 -10.95 3.12 4.69
N ARG A 730 -10.31 2.87 5.84
CA ARG A 730 -10.71 3.48 7.13
C ARG A 730 -10.49 4.99 7.15
N LEU A 731 -9.38 5.47 6.58
CA LEU A 731 -9.06 6.91 6.52
C LEU A 731 -10.11 7.70 5.75
N ILE A 732 -10.70 7.10 4.72
CA ILE A 732 -11.72 7.74 3.87
C ILE A 732 -13.16 7.44 4.35
N GLY A 733 -13.31 6.86 5.54
CA GLY A 733 -14.61 6.62 6.17
C GLY A 733 -15.35 5.34 5.76
N ILE A 734 -14.74 4.40 5.04
CA ILE A 734 -15.39 3.12 4.73
C ILE A 734 -15.47 2.27 6.01
N PRO A 735 -16.66 1.74 6.38
CA PRO A 735 -16.83 0.91 7.57
C PRO A 735 -16.33 -0.52 7.30
N VAL A 736 -15.00 -0.69 7.23
CA VAL A 736 -14.30 -1.95 6.88
C VAL A 736 -14.87 -3.16 7.62
N ASP A 737 -15.06 -3.06 8.93
CA ASP A 737 -15.53 -4.18 9.74
C ASP A 737 -16.97 -4.60 9.36
N ARG A 738 -17.85 -3.65 9.01
CA ARG A 738 -19.20 -3.94 8.51
C ARG A 738 -19.17 -4.58 7.13
N ARG A 739 -18.20 -4.19 6.27
CA ARG A 739 -18.02 -4.77 4.92
C ARG A 739 -17.52 -6.21 4.99
N ILE A 740 -16.59 -6.51 5.89
CA ILE A 740 -16.16 -7.89 6.15
C ILE A 740 -17.32 -8.74 6.70
N LEU A 741 -18.08 -8.22 7.68
CA LEU A 741 -19.24 -8.93 8.21
C LEU A 741 -20.30 -9.23 7.13
N LEU A 742 -20.58 -8.25 6.27
CA LEU A 742 -21.50 -8.42 5.14
C LEU A 742 -20.99 -9.48 4.16
N ALA A 743 -19.69 -9.47 3.83
CA ALA A 743 -19.09 -10.46 2.94
C ALA A 743 -19.26 -11.89 3.46
N PHE A 744 -18.93 -12.13 4.73
CA PHE A 744 -19.11 -13.43 5.37
C PHE A 744 -20.58 -13.84 5.49
N GLY A 745 -21.48 -12.91 5.84
CA GLY A 745 -22.92 -13.20 5.91
C GLY A 745 -23.52 -13.60 4.56
N MET A 746 -23.16 -12.88 3.48
CA MET A 746 -23.60 -13.22 2.12
C MET A 746 -22.96 -14.53 1.63
N ALA A 747 -21.68 -14.77 1.92
CA ALA A 747 -21.02 -16.01 1.59
C ALA A 747 -21.67 -17.21 2.29
N GLY A 748 -21.99 -17.06 3.59
CA GLY A 748 -22.75 -18.05 4.35
C GLY A 748 -24.14 -18.31 3.78
N LEU A 749 -24.88 -17.27 3.39
CA LEU A 749 -26.20 -17.41 2.77
C LEU A 749 -26.12 -18.17 1.43
N LEU A 750 -25.14 -17.84 0.58
CA LEU A 750 -24.88 -18.55 -0.68
C LEU A 750 -24.41 -20.00 -0.44
N GLY A 751 -23.60 -20.24 0.59
CA GLY A 751 -23.22 -21.59 1.04
C GLY A 751 -24.43 -22.40 1.50
N GLY A 752 -25.34 -21.78 2.25
CA GLY A 752 -26.60 -22.38 2.66
C GLY A 752 -27.49 -22.76 1.48
N LEU A 753 -27.70 -21.82 0.54
CA LEU A 753 -28.43 -22.09 -0.70
C LEU A 753 -27.78 -23.21 -1.51
N CYS A 754 -26.45 -23.21 -1.61
CA CYS A 754 -25.70 -24.29 -2.25
C CYS A 754 -25.91 -25.64 -1.54
N GLY A 755 -26.04 -25.65 -0.20
CA GLY A 755 -26.41 -26.85 0.58
C GLY A 755 -27.78 -27.41 0.22
N ALA A 756 -28.81 -26.57 0.10
CA ALA A 756 -30.14 -27.01 -0.35
C ALA A 756 -30.12 -27.59 -1.77
N LEU A 757 -29.43 -26.89 -2.70
CA LEU A 757 -29.28 -27.37 -4.08
C LEU A 757 -28.48 -28.68 -4.15
N TRP A 758 -27.47 -28.85 -3.28
CA TRP A 758 -26.72 -30.09 -3.17
C TRP A 758 -27.60 -31.23 -2.68
N ALA A 759 -28.41 -30.99 -1.64
CA ALA A 759 -29.31 -31.98 -1.06
C ALA A 759 -30.37 -32.48 -2.06
N SER A 760 -30.96 -31.57 -2.83
CA SER A 760 -31.89 -31.92 -3.91
C SER A 760 -31.22 -32.76 -5.01
N ARG A 761 -29.98 -32.42 -5.39
CA ARG A 761 -29.27 -33.08 -6.51
C ARG A 761 -28.79 -34.50 -6.21
N TYR A 762 -28.18 -34.71 -5.04
CA TYR A 762 -27.48 -35.97 -4.75
C TYR A 762 -28.32 -37.00 -4.01
N ALA A 763 -29.52 -36.61 -3.55
CA ALA A 763 -30.60 -37.44 -3.00
C ALA A 763 -30.27 -38.28 -1.74
N THR A 764 -29.01 -38.59 -1.47
CA THR A 764 -28.53 -39.22 -0.23
C THR A 764 -27.57 -38.27 0.47
N ILE A 765 -27.90 -37.91 1.71
CA ILE A 765 -27.19 -36.87 2.47
C ILE A 765 -26.77 -37.44 3.82
N ASP A 766 -25.45 -37.54 4.03
CA ASP A 766 -24.82 -38.02 5.27
C ASP A 766 -23.99 -36.91 5.95
N ALA A 767 -23.36 -37.23 7.08
CA ALA A 767 -22.52 -36.29 7.82
C ALA A 767 -21.26 -35.79 7.04
N ARG A 768 -20.89 -36.45 5.94
CA ARG A 768 -19.67 -36.20 5.15
C ARG A 768 -19.94 -35.42 3.86
N VAL A 769 -21.15 -34.89 3.69
CA VAL A 769 -21.52 -34.06 2.54
C VAL A 769 -20.53 -32.91 2.38
N ALA A 770 -20.11 -32.69 1.12
CA ALA A 770 -19.14 -31.68 0.70
C ALA A 770 -17.73 -31.80 1.35
N LEU A 771 -17.36 -32.92 1.97
CA LEU A 771 -16.02 -33.11 2.53
C LEU A 771 -14.92 -32.92 1.47
N GLY A 772 -14.00 -31.98 1.69
CA GLY A 772 -12.91 -31.67 0.76
C GLY A 772 -13.30 -30.73 -0.38
N PHE A 773 -14.57 -30.33 -0.46
CA PHE A 773 -15.04 -29.37 -1.47
C PHE A 773 -14.49 -27.96 -1.24
N GLU A 774 -14.09 -27.63 -0.01
CA GLU A 774 -13.50 -26.34 0.37
C GLU A 774 -12.30 -25.96 -0.51
N LEU A 775 -11.40 -26.92 -0.78
CA LEU A 775 -10.23 -26.70 -1.62
C LEU A 775 -10.62 -26.46 -3.09
N THR A 776 -11.67 -27.15 -3.57
CA THR A 776 -12.17 -26.98 -4.95
C THR A 776 -12.78 -25.61 -5.14
N VAL A 777 -13.56 -25.15 -4.15
CA VAL A 777 -14.17 -23.81 -4.15
C VAL A 777 -13.09 -22.72 -4.13
N ILE A 778 -12.11 -22.84 -3.23
CA ILE A 778 -10.98 -21.89 -3.17
C ILE A 778 -10.18 -21.92 -4.47
N ALA A 779 -9.85 -23.11 -4.98
CA ALA A 779 -9.14 -23.26 -6.24
C ALA A 779 -9.90 -22.60 -7.39
N SER A 780 -11.21 -22.79 -7.48
CA SER A 780 -12.00 -22.21 -8.57
C SER A 780 -11.95 -20.68 -8.59
N ALA A 781 -12.03 -20.05 -7.41
CA ALA A 781 -11.93 -18.60 -7.28
C ALA A 781 -10.50 -18.09 -7.58
N VAL A 782 -9.47 -18.75 -7.03
CA VAL A 782 -8.06 -18.35 -7.19
C VAL A 782 -7.58 -18.57 -8.63
N VAL A 783 -7.87 -19.73 -9.22
CA VAL A 783 -7.59 -20.04 -10.64
C VAL A 783 -8.32 -19.05 -11.54
N GLY A 784 -9.57 -18.71 -11.18
CA GLY A 784 -10.37 -17.66 -11.82
C GLY A 784 -9.83 -16.24 -11.68
N GLY A 785 -8.84 -16.00 -10.82
CA GLY A 785 -8.17 -14.71 -10.69
C GLY A 785 -8.70 -13.77 -9.66
N VAL A 786 -9.35 -14.32 -8.64
CA VAL A 786 -9.56 -13.61 -7.38
C VAL A 786 -8.25 -13.63 -6.59
N ALA A 787 -7.72 -12.46 -6.26
CA ALA A 787 -6.46 -12.36 -5.53
C ALA A 787 -6.64 -12.78 -4.07
N ILE A 788 -5.78 -13.66 -3.58
CA ILE A 788 -5.77 -14.09 -2.16
C ILE A 788 -5.44 -12.91 -1.23
N ARG A 789 -4.67 -11.93 -1.73
CA ARG A 789 -4.37 -10.69 -1.00
C ARG A 789 -5.55 -9.72 -0.94
N GLY A 790 -6.68 -10.03 -1.58
CA GLY A 790 -7.85 -9.16 -1.68
C GLY A 790 -7.74 -8.12 -2.79
N GLY A 791 -8.77 -7.28 -2.91
CA GLY A 791 -8.75 -6.12 -3.79
C GLY A 791 -9.07 -6.36 -5.26
N SER A 792 -8.92 -7.59 -5.77
CA SER A 792 -9.18 -7.90 -7.18
C SER A 792 -9.86 -9.25 -7.41
N GLY A 793 -10.66 -9.32 -8.48
CA GLY A 793 -11.38 -10.52 -8.92
C GLY A 793 -12.48 -10.18 -9.91
N THR A 794 -12.94 -11.17 -10.71
CA THR A 794 -14.04 -10.98 -11.68
C THR A 794 -15.02 -12.15 -11.65
N LEU A 795 -16.29 -11.88 -11.99
CA LEU A 795 -17.32 -12.93 -12.08
C LEU A 795 -17.06 -13.89 -13.24
N LEU A 796 -16.59 -13.37 -14.38
CA LEU A 796 -16.20 -14.22 -15.51
C LEU A 796 -15.03 -15.14 -15.12
N GLY A 797 -14.07 -14.61 -14.36
CA GLY A 797 -12.95 -15.35 -13.80
C GLY A 797 -13.40 -16.56 -12.99
N ILE A 798 -14.29 -16.39 -12.00
CA ILE A 798 -14.77 -17.50 -11.18
C ILE A 798 -15.55 -18.54 -11.99
N ILE A 799 -16.31 -18.11 -13.02
CA ILE A 799 -17.03 -19.03 -13.92
C ILE A 799 -16.03 -19.89 -14.71
N LEU A 800 -15.04 -19.27 -15.32
CA LEU A 800 -14.01 -19.97 -16.08
C LEU A 800 -13.15 -20.87 -15.19
N GLY A 801 -12.82 -20.43 -13.98
CA GLY A 801 -12.09 -21.23 -12.99
C GLY A 801 -12.87 -22.48 -12.57
N ALA A 802 -14.15 -22.32 -12.24
CA ALA A 802 -15.04 -23.44 -11.89
C ALA A 802 -15.20 -24.44 -13.05
N LEU A 803 -15.47 -23.94 -14.26
CA LEU A 803 -15.59 -24.79 -15.46
C LEU A 803 -14.29 -25.54 -15.76
N THR A 804 -13.13 -24.85 -15.66
CA THR A 804 -11.82 -25.46 -15.92
C THR A 804 -11.56 -26.63 -14.96
N LEU A 805 -11.74 -26.41 -13.65
CA LEU A 805 -11.53 -27.47 -12.66
C LEU A 805 -12.51 -28.63 -12.84
N LEU A 806 -13.76 -28.35 -13.19
CA LEU A 806 -14.76 -29.38 -13.39
C LEU A 806 -14.52 -30.20 -14.66
N VAL A 807 -14.08 -29.57 -15.75
CA VAL A 807 -13.66 -30.27 -16.97
C VAL A 807 -12.46 -31.16 -16.70
N ILE A 808 -11.49 -30.69 -15.91
CA ILE A 808 -10.35 -31.50 -15.46
C ILE A 808 -10.83 -32.70 -14.63
N LYS A 809 -11.66 -32.46 -13.61
CA LYS A 809 -12.25 -33.51 -12.76
C LYS A 809 -12.96 -34.57 -13.59
N ASN A 810 -13.88 -34.14 -14.45
CA ASN A 810 -14.68 -35.03 -15.26
C ASN A 810 -13.82 -35.81 -16.26
N GLY A 811 -12.85 -35.13 -16.88
CA GLY A 811 -11.95 -35.75 -17.85
C GLY A 811 -11.08 -36.83 -17.21
N LEU A 812 -10.46 -36.54 -16.07
CA LEU A 812 -9.65 -37.52 -15.31
C LEU A 812 -10.50 -38.70 -14.82
N THR A 813 -11.73 -38.44 -14.38
CA THR A 813 -12.67 -39.50 -13.97
C THR A 813 -13.04 -40.42 -15.13
N LEU A 814 -13.28 -39.87 -16.33
CA LEU A 814 -13.59 -40.65 -17.54
C LEU A 814 -12.42 -41.52 -18.03
N VAL A 815 -11.18 -41.14 -17.69
CA VAL A 815 -9.96 -41.92 -17.96
C VAL A 815 -9.60 -42.85 -16.79
N ARG A 816 -10.47 -42.96 -15.77
CA ARG A 816 -10.30 -43.81 -14.58
C ARG A 816 -9.08 -43.47 -13.73
N VAL A 817 -8.71 -42.19 -13.66
CA VAL A 817 -7.74 -41.71 -12.67
C VAL A 817 -8.38 -41.79 -11.29
N ASP A 818 -7.62 -42.32 -10.33
CA ASP A 818 -8.10 -42.48 -8.96
C ASP A 818 -8.45 -41.10 -8.33
N PRO A 819 -9.63 -40.97 -7.70
CA PRO A 819 -10.09 -39.70 -7.11
C PRO A 819 -9.13 -39.08 -6.09
N LEU A 820 -8.27 -39.85 -5.43
CA LEU A 820 -7.26 -39.35 -4.49
C LEU A 820 -6.24 -38.44 -5.20
N TRP A 821 -5.91 -38.74 -6.45
CA TRP A 821 -4.98 -37.90 -7.24
C TRP A 821 -5.59 -36.56 -7.63
N LEU A 822 -6.93 -36.44 -7.67
CA LEU A 822 -7.60 -35.18 -8.01
C LEU A 822 -7.24 -34.06 -7.01
N GLN A 823 -7.11 -34.39 -5.72
CA GLN A 823 -6.71 -33.40 -4.73
C GLN A 823 -5.27 -32.91 -4.94
N GLY A 824 -4.36 -33.82 -5.32
CA GLY A 824 -2.99 -33.47 -5.69
C GLY A 824 -2.93 -32.56 -6.93
N VAL A 825 -3.77 -32.86 -7.94
CA VAL A 825 -3.90 -32.02 -9.15
C VAL A 825 -4.44 -30.63 -8.80
N TYR A 826 -5.46 -30.52 -7.95
CA TYR A 826 -5.95 -29.21 -7.50
C TYR A 826 -4.88 -28.42 -6.75
N GLY A 827 -4.14 -29.07 -5.84
CA GLY A 827 -3.01 -28.45 -5.15
C GLY A 827 -1.96 -27.90 -6.12
N LEU A 828 -1.57 -28.69 -7.13
CA LEU A 828 -0.64 -28.26 -8.17
C LEU A 828 -1.19 -27.08 -8.99
N VAL A 829 -2.46 -27.14 -9.38
CA VAL A 829 -3.11 -26.06 -10.16
C VAL A 829 -3.16 -24.76 -9.36
N ILE A 830 -3.46 -24.81 -8.06
CA ILE A 830 -3.41 -23.64 -7.17
C ILE A 830 -1.98 -23.09 -7.11
N LEU A 831 -0.98 -23.95 -6.88
CA LEU A 831 0.43 -23.53 -6.80
C LEU A 831 0.90 -22.86 -8.09
N VAL A 832 0.54 -23.42 -9.25
CA VAL A 832 0.85 -22.84 -10.55
C VAL A 832 0.15 -21.51 -10.75
N ALA A 833 -1.15 -21.41 -10.45
CA ALA A 833 -1.91 -20.17 -10.58
C ALA A 833 -1.33 -19.05 -9.71
N ILE A 834 -1.01 -19.34 -8.45
CA ILE A 834 -0.38 -18.38 -7.52
C ILE A 834 1.04 -18.03 -7.96
N GLY A 835 1.81 -19.01 -8.43
CA GLY A 835 3.16 -18.82 -8.93
C GLY A 835 3.22 -17.89 -10.14
N ILE A 836 2.27 -18.04 -11.07
CA ILE A 836 2.12 -17.16 -12.24
C ILE A 836 1.78 -15.74 -11.80
N ASP A 837 0.77 -15.55 -10.93
CA ASP A 837 0.40 -14.22 -10.43
C ASP A 837 1.59 -13.54 -9.72
N THR A 838 2.33 -14.30 -8.89
CA THR A 838 3.53 -13.78 -8.19
C THR A 838 4.64 -13.39 -9.16
N PHE A 839 4.87 -14.19 -10.20
CA PHE A 839 5.88 -13.91 -11.23
C PHE A 839 5.51 -12.67 -12.06
N ILE A 840 4.24 -12.53 -12.45
CA ILE A 840 3.75 -11.37 -13.18
C ILE A 840 3.91 -10.10 -12.35
N VAL A 841 3.53 -10.12 -11.06
CA VAL A 841 3.69 -8.99 -10.15
C VAL A 841 5.15 -8.58 -10.01
N ARG A 842 6.07 -9.54 -9.77
CA ARG A 842 7.51 -9.27 -9.69
C ARG A 842 8.06 -8.65 -10.98
N ARG A 843 7.65 -9.15 -12.14
CA ARG A 843 8.10 -8.62 -13.43
C ARG A 843 7.54 -7.21 -13.68
N ALA A 844 6.31 -6.95 -13.26
CA ALA A 844 5.72 -5.62 -13.30
C ALA A 844 6.43 -4.63 -12.35
N GLU A 845 6.81 -5.05 -11.16
CA GLU A 845 7.63 -4.25 -10.22
C GLU A 845 9.01 -3.95 -10.80
N GLN A 846 9.68 -4.93 -11.39
CA GLN A 846 10.97 -4.74 -12.09
C GLN A 846 10.83 -3.77 -13.28
N ALA A 847 9.76 -3.89 -14.07
CA ALA A 847 9.49 -2.98 -15.17
C ALA A 847 9.13 -1.56 -14.69
N ARG A 848 8.45 -1.41 -13.53
CA ARG A 848 8.21 -0.11 -12.89
C ARG A 848 9.51 0.53 -12.42
N GLN A 849 10.40 -0.24 -11.78
CA GLN A 849 11.73 0.23 -11.40
C GLN A 849 12.53 0.67 -12.63
N ALA A 850 12.41 -0.05 -13.75
CA ALA A 850 13.05 0.31 -15.01
C ALA A 850 12.44 1.54 -15.72
N ARG A 851 11.16 1.86 -15.48
CA ARG A 851 10.47 3.05 -16.04
C ARG A 851 10.56 4.29 -15.15
N ALA A 852 10.76 4.09 -13.85
CA ALA A 852 11.00 5.16 -12.88
C ALA A 852 12.45 5.65 -12.91
N ARG A 853 13.37 4.78 -13.34
CA ARG A 853 14.70 5.14 -13.86
C ARG A 853 14.56 5.70 -15.28
#